data_AF-A0A6A0GX76-F1
#
_entry.id   AF-A0A6A0GX76-F1
#
_cell.length_a   1.000
_cell.length_b   1.000
_cell.length_c   1.000
_cell.angle_alpha   90.00
_cell.angle_beta   90.00
_cell.angle_gamma   90.00
#
_symmetry.space_group_name_H-M   'P 1'
#
loop_
_entity.id
_entity.type
_entity.pdbx_description
1 polymer ?
#
loop_
_entity_poly.entity_id
_entity_poly.type
_entity_poly.pdbx_seq_one_letter_code
_entity_poly.pdbx_strand_id
1 'polypeptide(L)'
;MADFHPSMIPSHFRTLFLMYLCTYVDTPEPDEKSLITYVSQLYEIFPEPPSLHPLFSIEAQRKLEEYREMATVLLRWIHEHLSVMTDRRFPSNPVELRRLAQESTRFRQEEVPPRQRDKSKCQQLYRDIQRQLDGTGFLEDELPGELHYPNIDAEWNKLMGLFQERDDLLHDHMSGADRLQRLAEKINRDIRQTENTLDEVETRIDEEARRMDRLHPADAKRNCDELEGELQQCEDTIRSLHGDVRVLRDNKYPEAPTLHKRVLKLEERYVSVRTLFENRLLIVLNNRSFSQQESFTSTKRVMVSSDARSADTSEHFKFLQECITWCKDKLKKLNATEYGNDLGAVEKEYDSHQREHKIIYQFSTNVDQCAAAEKKISPEEHPAYMNLLSQLRKIYAELLALSNKRVSDLHALLEFLQAATQELMWLNEREETELNRDWTNKSLNIAEVERYYESLMGELEKRENQFSSVQDRGNQLVMAHHPASSTVEAYLAAMQTQWQWLLELTLCLETHLQHAAHYHNFFTEVSKAEHWILAQDEKLNTTYSVTDFGLDDGEQLLREMQEIREELSRFQGTVEELITRSKTIVPLKQRRQTLRQPTQVTAICNYKKTDISISKGERCTLHDNSNRAKWRVVNSLGAEGLVPGVVFTIPPPNQEAIDAAEKLRRNYERCIALWQKKQLRMRQNMIFATIKVVKSWDLNQFIAMGADQRNAIRRALNEDAEKLIQEGDPNEPQLRRLKREIDEVNRLFDEFERRASEPKPGQALVEQCSSLKDYLDMMEKMLIQRCLAGIPRDLDLLEQLVIEHKQFENDLSTHELEVEGIQKNYQSLPRRTPAIQRTVESITQQWDRIWALSHVYIERMKCVEMVVTGIEEGTQVVSEVELKLAEHQHLPDDLDDLHAAHQDLVHIQQVIQDHQVLIDKLLEECRNVRSLVVRSRPTQKIHPDVDKLEEDVRKLRMRWENICSQIIERIRSCEAASSLLEKYRQNAEEEKIEMQRFENELRSQKIEDLGPSEAELEAERLRDMYIQIVQKKPKIEGVNTVGARFIREAKMYDANLAQYREGLEDVHPSLDASLKKNLKQKSPGQENVARELDALNAQYRFVADEIYDRIAKIFKRFQNERKFSRNTYLT
;
A
#
# COMPACT_ATOMS: atom_id res chain seq x y z
N MET A 1 -67.73 10.17 13.20
CA MET A 1 -67.25 10.77 14.46
C MET A 1 -67.51 9.80 15.62
N ALA A 2 -66.81 8.68 15.63
CA ALA A 2 -66.85 7.72 16.72
C ALA A 2 -65.44 7.16 16.81
N ASP A 3 -64.62 7.81 17.64
CA ASP A 3 -63.39 7.29 18.25
C ASP A 3 -62.76 8.43 19.06
N PHE A 4 -63.32 8.70 20.24
CA PHE A 4 -62.63 9.48 21.28
C PHE A 4 -62.57 8.62 22.55
N HIS A 5 -61.35 8.34 23.00
CA HIS A 5 -61.09 7.49 24.15
C HIS A 5 -61.49 8.22 25.44
N PRO A 6 -62.29 7.61 26.34
CA PRO A 6 -62.94 8.31 27.45
C PRO A 6 -62.00 8.75 28.59
N SER A 7 -60.70 8.53 28.48
CA SER A 7 -59.68 8.88 29.48
C SER A 7 -59.21 10.34 29.43
N MET A 8 -59.60 11.11 28.40
CA MET A 8 -59.12 12.49 28.19
C MET A 8 -60.07 13.58 28.75
N ILE A 9 -61.13 13.22 29.47
CA ILE A 9 -62.11 14.18 30.00
C ILE A 9 -61.94 14.31 31.53
N PRO A 10 -61.68 15.52 32.07
CA PRO A 10 -61.61 15.75 33.51
C PRO A 10 -62.87 15.28 34.25
N SER A 11 -62.72 14.68 35.43
CA SER A 11 -63.80 14.01 36.17
C SER A 11 -65.04 14.87 36.45
N HIS A 12 -64.90 16.20 36.46
CA HIS A 12 -66.01 17.15 36.65
C HIS A 12 -66.92 17.32 35.40
N PHE A 13 -66.41 17.02 34.19
CA PHE A 13 -67.16 17.18 32.94
C PHE A 13 -67.97 15.93 32.55
N ARG A 14 -67.61 14.74 33.06
CA ARG A 14 -68.37 13.50 32.82
C ARG A 14 -69.80 13.56 33.36
N THR A 15 -70.02 14.24 34.48
CA THR A 15 -71.32 14.32 35.15
C THR A 15 -72.30 15.25 34.42
N LEU A 16 -71.79 16.33 33.80
CA LEU A 16 -72.60 17.27 33.02
C LEU A 16 -72.95 16.72 31.63
N PHE A 17 -72.03 15.99 30.99
CA PHE A 17 -72.24 15.38 29.68
C PHE A 17 -73.33 14.30 29.71
N LEU A 18 -73.42 13.52 30.79
CA LEU A 18 -74.47 12.51 30.99
C LEU A 18 -75.83 13.10 31.41
N MET A 19 -75.85 14.25 32.10
CA MET A 19 -77.11 14.90 32.52
C MET A 19 -77.86 15.55 31.35
N TYR A 20 -77.16 16.07 30.33
CA TYR A 20 -77.80 16.77 29.21
C TYR A 20 -78.23 15.85 28.06
N LEU A 21 -77.53 14.72 27.87
CA LEU A 21 -77.94 13.68 26.91
C LEU A 21 -79.23 12.96 27.33
N CYS A 22 -79.61 12.98 28.61
CA CYS A 22 -80.85 12.33 29.06
C CYS A 22 -82.12 13.20 28.90
N THR A 23 -82.01 14.50 28.58
CA THR A 23 -83.18 15.40 28.53
C THR A 23 -83.62 15.81 27.12
N TYR A 24 -82.81 15.58 26.08
CA TYR A 24 -83.10 16.03 24.70
C TYR A 24 -83.24 14.93 23.65
N VAL A 25 -83.04 13.65 24.01
CA VAL A 25 -83.06 12.52 23.07
C VAL A 25 -84.48 12.15 22.59
N ASP A 26 -85.54 12.60 23.26
CA ASP A 26 -86.94 12.28 22.91
C ASP A 26 -87.71 13.41 22.19
N THR A 27 -87.01 14.44 21.69
CA THR A 27 -87.66 15.53 20.94
C THR A 27 -87.53 15.32 19.42
N PRO A 28 -88.64 15.21 18.65
CA PRO A 28 -88.60 14.88 17.23
C PRO A 28 -87.98 15.99 16.34
N GLU A 29 -87.91 17.23 16.83
CA GLU A 29 -87.18 18.34 16.21
C GLU A 29 -86.44 19.12 17.31
N PRO A 30 -85.14 18.89 17.53
CA PRO A 30 -84.38 19.65 18.51
C PRO A 30 -84.13 21.08 18.02
N ASP A 31 -84.22 22.07 18.93
CA ASP A 31 -84.01 23.48 18.61
C ASP A 31 -82.59 23.74 18.10
N GLU A 32 -82.51 24.05 16.80
CA GLU A 32 -81.27 24.24 16.06
C GLU A 32 -80.43 25.38 16.64
N LYS A 33 -81.07 26.43 17.18
CA LYS A 33 -80.36 27.54 17.85
C LYS A 33 -79.70 27.09 19.14
N SER A 34 -80.39 26.28 19.94
CA SER A 34 -79.83 25.74 21.20
C SER A 34 -78.70 24.76 20.94
N LEU A 35 -78.82 23.92 19.90
CA LEU A 35 -77.75 23.02 19.46
C LEU A 35 -76.53 23.78 18.93
N ILE A 36 -76.72 24.77 18.06
CA ILE A 36 -75.62 25.58 17.52
C ILE A 36 -74.95 26.35 18.65
N THR A 37 -75.70 26.97 19.57
CA THR A 37 -75.11 27.71 20.69
C THR A 37 -74.30 26.80 21.61
N TYR A 38 -74.79 25.59 21.89
CA TYR A 38 -74.09 24.62 22.73
C TYR A 38 -72.85 24.02 22.03
N VAL A 39 -72.93 23.75 20.73
CA VAL A 39 -71.79 23.29 19.91
C VAL A 39 -70.75 24.40 19.76
N SER A 40 -71.16 25.66 19.61
CA SER A 40 -70.27 26.83 19.60
C SER A 40 -69.59 27.05 20.94
N GLN A 41 -70.29 26.87 22.06
CA GLN A 41 -69.70 26.92 23.40
C GLN A 41 -68.72 25.76 23.65
N LEU A 42 -69.01 24.56 23.13
CA LEU A 42 -68.03 23.46 23.15
C LEU A 42 -66.79 23.80 22.32
N TYR A 43 -66.96 24.43 21.15
CA TYR A 43 -65.84 24.89 20.30
C TYR A 43 -64.97 25.95 20.98
N GLU A 44 -65.55 26.83 21.80
CA GLU A 44 -64.80 27.83 22.60
C GLU A 44 -64.06 27.23 23.81
N ILE A 45 -64.44 26.02 24.26
CA ILE A 45 -63.85 25.35 25.43
C ILE A 45 -62.72 24.38 25.01
N PHE A 46 -62.65 23.97 23.74
CA PHE A 46 -61.49 23.26 23.21
C PHE A 46 -60.42 24.29 22.82
N PRO A 47 -59.26 24.32 23.50
CA PRO A 47 -58.16 25.16 23.03
C PRO A 47 -57.82 24.74 21.59
N GLU A 48 -57.72 25.71 20.67
CA GLU A 48 -57.10 25.45 19.37
C GLU A 48 -55.77 24.73 19.63
N PRO A 49 -55.51 23.56 19.00
CA PRO A 49 -54.25 22.87 19.20
C PRO A 49 -53.13 23.88 18.97
N PRO A 50 -52.08 23.89 19.81
CA PRO A 50 -50.93 24.75 19.58
C PRO A 50 -50.53 24.69 18.10
N SER A 51 -50.12 25.78 17.48
CA SER A 51 -49.74 25.81 16.05
C SER A 51 -48.64 24.79 15.68
N LEU A 52 -47.97 24.23 16.69
CA LEU A 52 -46.94 23.20 16.64
C LEU A 52 -47.48 21.77 16.82
N HIS A 53 -48.79 21.58 17.04
CA HIS A 53 -49.41 20.28 17.22
C HIS A 53 -49.64 19.62 15.84
N PRO A 54 -49.30 18.33 15.66
CA PRO A 54 -49.41 17.63 14.37
C PRO A 54 -50.85 17.40 13.86
N LEU A 55 -51.87 17.91 14.55
CA LEU A 55 -53.25 17.97 14.08
C LEU A 55 -53.55 19.31 13.37
N PHE A 56 -52.59 20.24 13.35
CA PHE A 56 -52.74 21.60 12.82
C PHE A 56 -52.46 21.68 11.31
N SER A 57 -51.62 20.79 10.75
CA SER A 57 -51.27 20.78 9.31
C SER A 57 -51.31 19.38 8.70
N ILE A 58 -52.16 19.20 7.69
CA ILE A 58 -52.25 17.98 6.86
C ILE A 58 -50.90 17.64 6.21
N GLU A 59 -50.07 18.66 5.93
CA GLU A 59 -48.77 18.47 5.31
C GLU A 59 -47.76 17.82 6.28
N ALA A 60 -47.80 18.16 7.57
CA ALA A 60 -46.93 17.56 8.58
C ALA A 60 -47.27 16.09 8.81
N GLN A 61 -48.56 15.73 8.81
CA GLN A 61 -49.02 14.34 8.88
C GLN A 61 -48.55 13.53 7.69
N ARG A 62 -48.68 14.08 6.47
CA ARG A 62 -48.23 13.41 5.25
C ARG A 62 -46.72 13.13 5.27
N LYS A 63 -45.91 14.09 5.73
CA LYS A 63 -44.46 13.94 5.85
C LYS A 63 -44.07 12.89 6.90
N LEU A 64 -44.79 12.83 8.02
CA LEU A 64 -44.58 11.82 9.06
C LEU A 64 -44.89 10.40 8.56
N GLU A 65 -46.00 10.22 7.83
CA GLU A 65 -46.38 8.95 7.21
C GLU A 65 -45.35 8.51 6.16
N GLU A 66 -44.92 9.44 5.29
CA GLU A 66 -43.90 9.21 4.26
C GLU A 66 -42.56 8.79 4.89
N TYR A 67 -42.14 9.44 5.98
CA TYR A 67 -40.97 9.04 6.75
C TYR A 67 -41.13 7.63 7.31
N ARG A 68 -42.27 7.33 7.95
CA ARG A 68 -42.54 6.04 8.59
C ARG A 68 -42.47 4.88 7.59
N GLU A 69 -43.09 5.03 6.43
CA GLU A 69 -43.03 4.03 5.36
C GLU A 69 -41.60 3.79 4.87
N MET A 70 -40.88 4.87 4.55
CA MET A 70 -39.52 4.79 4.00
C MET A 70 -38.53 4.21 5.02
N ALA A 71 -38.59 4.67 6.27
CA ALA A 71 -37.78 4.19 7.37
C ALA A 71 -38.03 2.70 7.66
N THR A 72 -39.28 2.26 7.61
CA THR A 72 -39.64 0.84 7.83
C THR A 72 -39.10 -0.06 6.72
N VAL A 73 -39.24 0.35 5.46
CA VAL A 73 -38.70 -0.41 4.31
C VAL A 73 -37.17 -0.49 4.39
N LEU A 74 -36.51 0.62 4.70
CA LEU A 74 -35.06 0.67 4.82
C LEU A 74 -34.56 -0.21 5.98
N LEU A 75 -35.16 -0.10 7.16
CA LEU A 75 -34.77 -0.89 8.33
C LEU A 75 -34.99 -2.39 8.12
N ARG A 76 -36.09 -2.78 7.44
CA ARG A 76 -36.33 -4.18 7.05
C ARG A 76 -35.22 -4.70 6.14
N TRP A 77 -34.85 -3.94 5.11
CA TRP A 77 -33.77 -4.33 4.19
C TRP A 77 -32.42 -4.45 4.93
N ILE A 78 -32.13 -3.54 5.88
CA ILE A 78 -30.94 -3.60 6.72
C ILE A 78 -30.91 -4.89 7.55
N HIS A 79 -32.00 -5.22 8.24
CA HIS A 79 -32.09 -6.44 9.05
C HIS A 79 -31.98 -7.74 8.22
N GLU A 80 -32.60 -7.79 7.04
CA GLU A 80 -32.49 -8.93 6.12
C GLU A 80 -31.01 -9.18 5.75
N HIS A 81 -30.26 -8.14 5.41
CA HIS A 81 -28.86 -8.26 5.02
C HIS A 81 -27.90 -8.46 6.19
N LEU A 82 -28.20 -7.96 7.38
CA LEU A 82 -27.41 -8.23 8.58
C LEU A 82 -27.28 -9.73 8.86
N SER A 83 -28.34 -10.51 8.59
CA SER A 83 -28.30 -11.97 8.75
C SER A 83 -27.31 -12.66 7.79
N VAL A 84 -27.19 -12.15 6.57
CA VAL A 84 -26.25 -12.67 5.55
C VAL A 84 -24.83 -12.18 5.84
N MET A 85 -24.68 -10.91 6.23
CA MET A 85 -23.40 -10.28 6.52
C MET A 85 -22.79 -10.73 7.84
N THR A 86 -23.45 -11.57 8.64
CA THR A 86 -22.88 -12.19 9.84
C THR A 86 -22.29 -13.58 9.59
N ASP A 87 -22.57 -14.21 8.44
CA ASP A 87 -21.94 -15.47 8.09
C ASP A 87 -20.45 -15.25 7.76
N ARG A 88 -19.59 -16.07 8.38
CA ARG A 88 -18.13 -16.05 8.26
C ARG A 88 -17.59 -17.38 7.73
N ARG A 89 -18.46 -18.28 7.29
CA ARG A 89 -18.08 -19.60 6.79
C ARG A 89 -17.95 -19.56 5.27
N PHE A 90 -16.70 -19.57 4.80
CA PHE A 90 -16.41 -19.60 3.38
C PHE A 90 -16.10 -21.02 2.89
N PRO A 91 -16.62 -21.43 1.72
CA PRO A 91 -16.31 -22.73 1.13
C PRO A 91 -14.85 -22.78 0.68
N SER A 92 -14.22 -23.96 0.72
CA SER A 92 -12.86 -24.17 0.20
C SER A 92 -12.80 -24.34 -1.32
N ASN A 93 -13.95 -24.33 -2.00
CA ASN A 93 -14.04 -24.45 -3.44
C ASN A 93 -13.85 -23.06 -4.10
N PRO A 94 -12.82 -22.87 -4.94
CA PRO A 94 -12.54 -21.58 -5.59
C PRO A 94 -13.66 -21.10 -6.51
N VAL A 95 -14.47 -22.00 -7.09
CA VAL A 95 -15.61 -21.61 -7.93
C VAL A 95 -16.72 -21.00 -7.09
N GLU A 96 -17.01 -21.57 -5.92
CA GLU A 96 -18.01 -21.01 -5.02
C GLU A 96 -17.54 -19.72 -4.35
N LEU A 97 -16.24 -19.60 -4.02
CA LEU A 97 -15.66 -18.34 -3.53
C LEU A 97 -15.82 -17.21 -4.54
N ARG A 98 -15.55 -17.46 -5.83
CA ARG A 98 -15.78 -16.47 -6.90
C ARG A 98 -17.25 -16.08 -7.03
N ARG A 99 -18.16 -17.05 -6.89
CA ARG A 99 -19.61 -16.79 -6.89
C ARG A 99 -20.00 -15.86 -5.74
N LEU A 100 -19.52 -16.16 -4.52
CA LEU A 100 -19.76 -15.31 -3.34
C LEU A 100 -19.16 -13.91 -3.50
N ALA A 101 -18.00 -13.78 -4.14
CA ALA A 101 -17.37 -12.48 -4.40
C ALA A 101 -18.12 -11.66 -5.45
N GLN A 102 -18.67 -12.31 -6.47
CA GLN A 102 -19.58 -11.66 -7.42
C GLN A 102 -20.85 -11.17 -6.73
N GLU A 103 -21.44 -11.98 -5.83
CA GLU A 103 -22.59 -11.55 -5.01
C GLU A 103 -22.25 -10.37 -4.10
N SER A 104 -21.07 -10.38 -3.47
CA SER A 104 -20.58 -9.27 -2.64
C SER A 104 -20.38 -7.97 -3.44
N THR A 105 -19.83 -8.11 -4.65
CA THR A 105 -19.65 -6.98 -5.58
C THR A 105 -21.00 -6.42 -6.04
N ARG A 106 -21.95 -7.30 -6.35
CA ARG A 106 -23.31 -6.92 -6.75
C ARG A 106 -24.03 -6.16 -5.63
N PHE A 107 -23.93 -6.64 -4.39
CA PHE A 107 -24.48 -5.94 -3.23
C PHE A 107 -23.93 -4.51 -3.13
N ARG A 108 -22.59 -4.35 -3.24
CA ARG A 108 -21.92 -3.04 -3.19
C ARG A 108 -22.34 -2.10 -4.32
N GLN A 109 -22.45 -2.60 -5.55
CA GLN A 109 -22.62 -1.77 -6.75
C GLN A 109 -24.09 -1.52 -7.13
N GLU A 110 -24.96 -2.51 -6.91
CA GLU A 110 -26.36 -2.43 -7.36
C GLU A 110 -27.32 -2.12 -6.21
N GLU A 111 -27.12 -2.71 -5.02
CA GLU A 111 -28.11 -2.66 -3.93
C GLU A 111 -27.86 -1.54 -2.92
N VAL A 112 -26.60 -1.26 -2.56
CA VAL A 112 -26.25 -0.21 -1.58
C VAL A 112 -26.56 1.21 -2.07
N PRO A 113 -26.21 1.63 -3.31
CA PRO A 113 -26.42 3.01 -3.76
C PRO A 113 -27.88 3.53 -3.72
N PRO A 114 -28.91 2.78 -4.18
CA PRO A 114 -30.30 3.23 -4.02
C PRO A 114 -30.70 3.32 -2.54
N ARG A 115 -30.27 2.39 -1.69
CA ARG A 115 -30.61 2.41 -0.24
C ARG A 115 -29.91 3.52 0.51
N GLN A 116 -28.71 3.91 0.09
CA GLN A 116 -28.03 5.08 0.62
C GLN A 116 -28.76 6.39 0.27
N ARG A 117 -29.36 6.47 -0.93
CA ARG A 117 -30.24 7.59 -1.29
C ARG A 117 -31.52 7.60 -0.43
N ASP A 118 -32.13 6.44 -0.18
CA ASP A 118 -33.29 6.31 0.71
C ASP A 118 -32.94 6.74 2.15
N LYS A 119 -31.76 6.37 2.66
CA LYS A 119 -31.23 6.81 3.96
C LYS A 119 -31.09 8.34 4.05
N SER A 120 -30.51 8.97 3.02
CA SER A 120 -30.35 10.43 2.97
C SER A 120 -31.71 11.15 2.94
N LYS A 121 -32.69 10.61 2.21
CA LYS A 121 -34.07 11.12 2.22
C LYS A 121 -34.73 10.97 3.59
N CYS A 122 -34.57 9.81 4.24
CA CYS A 122 -35.04 9.60 5.61
C CYS A 122 -34.42 10.62 6.59
N GLN A 123 -33.14 10.95 6.42
CA GLN A 123 -32.45 11.96 7.24
C GLN A 123 -33.07 13.36 7.07
N GLN A 124 -33.33 13.76 5.83
CA GLN A 124 -33.94 15.05 5.51
C GLN A 124 -35.36 15.14 6.06
N LEU A 125 -36.19 14.13 5.79
CA LEU A 125 -37.57 14.06 6.29
C LEU A 125 -37.60 14.11 7.83
N TYR A 126 -36.76 13.33 8.51
CA TYR A 126 -36.69 13.34 9.98
C TYR A 126 -36.31 14.71 10.54
N ARG A 127 -35.32 15.40 9.93
CA ARG A 127 -34.93 16.76 10.35
C ARG A 127 -36.03 17.78 10.14
N ASP A 128 -36.76 17.69 9.03
CA ASP A 128 -37.85 18.61 8.72
C ASP A 128 -39.03 18.41 9.67
N ILE A 129 -39.36 17.16 9.99
CA ILE A 129 -40.37 16.82 11.01
C ILE A 129 -39.92 17.32 12.39
N GLN A 130 -38.65 17.13 12.76
CA GLN A 130 -38.10 17.59 14.04
C GLN A 130 -38.14 19.12 14.18
N ARG A 131 -37.82 19.87 13.12
CA ARG A 131 -37.94 21.34 13.10
C ARG A 131 -39.38 21.82 13.26
N GLN A 132 -40.33 21.10 12.67
CA GLN A 132 -41.76 21.45 12.74
C GLN A 132 -42.39 21.13 14.09
N LEU A 133 -41.85 20.15 14.83
CA LEU A 133 -42.41 19.63 16.09
C LEU A 133 -41.55 19.97 17.33
N ASP A 134 -40.52 20.79 17.18
CA ASP A 134 -39.55 21.11 18.23
C ASP A 134 -40.26 21.69 19.48
N GLY A 135 -39.99 21.08 20.65
CA GLY A 135 -40.57 21.49 21.93
C GLY A 135 -41.93 20.87 22.32
N THR A 136 -42.49 19.96 21.51
CA THR A 136 -43.82 19.34 21.80
C THR A 136 -43.76 17.96 22.46
N GLY A 137 -42.62 17.26 22.42
CA GLY A 137 -42.48 15.87 22.91
C GLY A 137 -43.21 14.80 22.06
N PHE A 138 -44.06 15.22 21.12
CA PHE A 138 -44.94 14.35 20.34
C PHE A 138 -44.19 13.31 19.48
N LEU A 139 -43.02 13.68 18.97
CA LEU A 139 -42.22 12.82 18.10
C LEU A 139 -41.70 11.57 18.85
N GLU A 140 -41.48 11.67 20.17
CA GLU A 140 -41.05 10.55 21.02
C GLU A 140 -42.21 9.58 21.37
N ASP A 141 -43.46 10.06 21.34
CA ASP A 141 -44.64 9.26 21.68
C ASP A 141 -45.23 8.49 20.47
N GLU A 142 -45.13 9.04 19.25
CA GLU A 142 -45.73 8.44 18.04
C GLU A 142 -44.79 7.51 17.25
N LEU A 143 -43.48 7.79 17.22
CA LEU A 143 -42.51 6.98 16.47
C LEU A 143 -41.90 5.91 17.37
N PRO A 144 -41.95 4.62 16.99
CA PRO A 144 -41.18 3.57 17.66
C PRO A 144 -39.69 3.92 17.67
N GLY A 145 -39.01 3.72 18.80
CA GLY A 145 -37.59 4.07 18.95
C GLY A 145 -36.70 3.48 17.85
N GLU A 146 -36.99 2.28 17.35
CA GLU A 146 -36.25 1.65 16.24
C GLU A 146 -36.29 2.45 14.93
N LEU A 147 -37.39 3.19 14.69
CA LEU A 147 -37.58 4.03 13.52
C LEU A 147 -36.99 5.43 13.69
N HIS A 148 -36.39 5.77 14.83
CA HIS A 148 -35.68 7.03 14.97
C HIS A 148 -34.43 7.02 14.08
N TYR A 149 -34.21 8.11 13.33
CA TYR A 149 -33.10 8.19 12.37
C TYR A 149 -31.72 7.81 12.98
N PRO A 150 -31.32 8.24 14.19
CA PRO A 150 -30.05 7.83 14.79
C PRO A 150 -29.88 6.31 14.94
N ASN A 151 -30.97 5.58 15.19
CA ASN A 151 -30.95 4.13 15.34
C ASN A 151 -30.86 3.43 13.97
N ILE A 152 -31.55 3.97 12.96
CA ILE A 152 -31.41 3.53 11.56
C ILE A 152 -29.98 3.78 11.06
N ASP A 153 -29.39 4.93 11.40
CA ASP A 153 -28.01 5.26 11.09
C ASP A 153 -27.03 4.28 11.75
N ALA A 154 -27.26 3.94 13.02
CA ALA A 154 -26.47 2.95 13.75
C ALA A 154 -26.56 1.55 13.12
N GLU A 155 -27.75 1.04 12.81
CA GLU A 155 -27.92 -0.28 12.18
C GLU A 155 -27.37 -0.31 10.74
N TRP A 156 -27.48 0.80 9.99
CA TRP A 156 -26.81 0.94 8.69
C TRP A 156 -25.29 0.85 8.83
N ASN A 157 -24.70 1.60 9.77
CA ASN A 157 -23.25 1.62 9.98
C ASN A 157 -22.75 0.24 10.41
N LYS A 158 -23.51 -0.48 11.23
CA LYS A 158 -23.25 -1.87 11.62
C LYS A 158 -23.31 -2.82 10.43
N LEU A 159 -24.31 -2.69 9.54
CA LEU A 159 -24.39 -3.48 8.30
C LEU A 159 -23.18 -3.23 7.41
N MET A 160 -22.82 -1.97 7.18
CA MET A 160 -21.67 -1.61 6.34
C MET A 160 -20.35 -2.12 6.94
N GLY A 161 -20.18 -2.04 8.27
CA GLY A 161 -19.02 -2.62 8.96
C GLY A 161 -18.94 -4.14 8.80
N LEU A 162 -20.04 -4.86 9.04
CA LEU A 162 -20.10 -6.31 8.87
C LEU A 162 -19.91 -6.76 7.41
N PHE A 163 -20.42 -5.97 6.46
CA PHE A 163 -20.18 -6.17 5.03
C PHE A 163 -18.69 -6.04 4.70
N GLN A 164 -18.05 -4.93 5.13
CA GLN A 164 -16.63 -4.70 4.88
C GLN A 164 -15.76 -5.83 5.46
N GLU A 165 -15.98 -6.21 6.72
CA GLU A 165 -15.26 -7.33 7.34
C GLU A 165 -15.44 -8.65 6.58
N ARG A 166 -16.68 -8.95 6.14
CA ARG A 166 -16.98 -10.17 5.38
C ARG A 166 -16.31 -10.15 4.01
N ASP A 167 -16.30 -8.99 3.35
CA ASP A 167 -15.70 -8.81 2.02
C ASP A 167 -14.18 -8.89 2.07
N ASP A 168 -13.55 -8.32 3.09
CA ASP A 168 -12.11 -8.44 3.35
C ASP A 168 -11.72 -9.91 3.58
N LEU A 169 -12.45 -10.62 4.45
CA LEU A 169 -12.22 -12.05 4.69
C LEU A 169 -12.44 -12.89 3.41
N LEU A 170 -13.45 -12.57 2.62
CA LEU A 170 -13.72 -13.25 1.35
C LEU A 170 -12.57 -13.04 0.36
N HIS A 171 -12.01 -11.84 0.31
CA HIS A 171 -10.85 -11.52 -0.53
C HIS A 171 -9.59 -12.27 -0.08
N ASP A 172 -9.33 -12.32 1.23
CA ASP A 172 -8.23 -13.10 1.81
C ASP A 172 -8.36 -14.59 1.47
N HIS A 173 -9.57 -15.15 1.59
CA HIS A 173 -9.86 -16.54 1.22
C HIS A 173 -9.68 -16.80 -0.29
N MET A 174 -10.05 -15.84 -1.16
CA MET A 174 -9.80 -15.93 -2.61
C MET A 174 -8.31 -15.94 -2.94
N SER A 175 -7.55 -15.01 -2.35
CA SER A 175 -6.09 -14.93 -2.52
C SER A 175 -5.39 -16.22 -2.06
N GLY A 176 -5.81 -16.76 -0.91
CA GLY A 176 -5.35 -18.04 -0.41
C GLY A 176 -5.66 -19.20 -1.36
N ALA A 177 -6.88 -19.26 -1.91
CA ALA A 177 -7.28 -20.30 -2.85
C ALA A 177 -6.48 -20.24 -4.16
N ASP A 178 -6.22 -19.05 -4.71
CA ASP A 178 -5.39 -18.88 -5.90
C ASP A 178 -3.92 -19.30 -5.67
N ARG A 179 -3.38 -19.03 -4.48
CA ARG A 179 -2.04 -19.50 -4.09
C ARG A 179 -1.96 -21.03 -4.04
N LEU A 180 -2.97 -21.68 -3.45
CA LEU A 180 -3.05 -23.15 -3.40
C LEU A 180 -3.24 -23.76 -4.79
N GLN A 181 -4.02 -23.12 -5.67
CA GLN A 181 -4.18 -23.53 -7.06
C GLN A 181 -2.85 -23.49 -7.83
N ARG A 182 -2.07 -22.41 -7.70
CA ARG A 182 -0.73 -22.31 -8.32
C ARG A 182 0.22 -23.38 -7.80
N LEU A 183 0.17 -23.68 -6.50
CA LEU A 183 0.96 -24.75 -5.90
C LEU A 183 0.56 -26.12 -6.46
N ALA A 184 -0.74 -26.39 -6.62
CA ALA A 184 -1.23 -27.62 -7.25
C ALA A 184 -0.77 -27.74 -8.73
N GLU A 185 -0.77 -26.64 -9.48
CA GLU A 185 -0.26 -26.60 -10.86
C GLU A 185 1.25 -26.83 -10.94
N LYS A 186 2.02 -26.27 -10.00
CA LYS A 186 3.46 -26.54 -9.85
C LYS A 186 3.70 -28.02 -9.59
N ILE A 187 3.04 -28.61 -8.59
CA ILE A 187 3.17 -30.04 -8.27
C ILE A 187 2.86 -30.91 -9.50
N ASN A 188 1.80 -30.59 -10.24
CA ASN A 188 1.45 -31.33 -11.45
C ASN A 188 2.53 -31.25 -12.54
N ARG A 189 3.17 -30.08 -12.70
CA ARG A 189 4.25 -29.85 -13.66
C ARG A 189 5.51 -30.60 -13.26
N ASP A 190 5.91 -30.48 -12.01
CA ASP A 190 7.09 -31.11 -11.44
C ASP A 190 6.96 -32.64 -11.49
N ILE A 191 5.78 -33.20 -11.16
CA ILE A 191 5.49 -34.63 -11.33
C ILE A 191 5.73 -35.07 -12.78
N ARG A 192 5.18 -34.36 -13.77
CA ARG A 192 5.34 -34.72 -15.19
C ARG A 192 6.80 -34.64 -15.64
N GLN A 193 7.52 -33.62 -15.18
CA GLN A 193 8.93 -33.44 -15.52
C GLN A 193 9.76 -34.58 -14.93
N THR A 194 9.58 -34.92 -13.65
CA THR A 194 10.28 -36.03 -13.01
C THR A 194 9.89 -37.38 -13.62
N GLU A 195 8.63 -37.58 -14.02
CA GLU A 195 8.21 -38.77 -14.77
C GLU A 195 9.01 -38.92 -16.09
N ASN A 196 9.12 -37.84 -16.87
CA ASN A 196 9.90 -37.86 -18.11
C ASN A 196 11.40 -38.11 -17.87
N THR A 197 12.00 -37.48 -16.86
CA THR A 197 13.41 -37.69 -16.51
C THR A 197 13.65 -39.13 -16.07
N LEU A 198 12.74 -39.72 -15.27
CA LEU A 198 12.85 -41.13 -14.89
C LEU A 198 12.75 -42.07 -16.10
N ASP A 199 11.91 -41.75 -17.08
CA ASP A 199 11.82 -42.53 -18.33
C ASP A 199 13.13 -42.47 -19.13
N GLU A 200 13.71 -41.28 -19.27
CA GLU A 200 15.00 -41.08 -19.93
C GLU A 200 16.15 -41.82 -19.21
N VAL A 201 16.22 -41.69 -17.89
CA VAL A 201 17.18 -42.38 -17.03
C VAL A 201 17.03 -43.90 -17.16
N GLU A 202 15.81 -44.43 -17.13
CA GLU A 202 15.53 -45.86 -17.31
C GLU A 202 16.04 -46.36 -18.67
N THR A 203 15.78 -45.63 -19.76
CA THR A 203 16.34 -45.98 -21.08
C THR A 203 17.87 -45.94 -21.11
N ARG A 204 18.49 -44.93 -20.49
CA ARG A 204 19.97 -44.82 -20.44
C ARG A 204 20.60 -45.93 -19.61
N ILE A 205 19.96 -46.33 -18.50
CA ILE A 205 20.40 -47.48 -17.70
C ILE A 205 20.44 -48.74 -18.58
N ASP A 206 19.41 -48.94 -19.41
CA ASP A 206 19.32 -50.07 -20.33
C ASP A 206 20.39 -50.05 -21.43
N GLU A 207 20.68 -48.87 -21.99
CA GLU A 207 21.71 -48.69 -23.01
C GLU A 207 23.12 -48.91 -22.46
N GLU A 208 23.43 -48.33 -21.30
CA GLU A 208 24.71 -48.49 -20.63
C GLU A 208 24.93 -49.93 -20.20
N ALA A 209 23.89 -50.60 -19.69
CA ALA A 209 23.98 -52.01 -19.30
C ALA A 209 24.35 -52.93 -20.49
N ARG A 210 23.94 -52.60 -21.72
CA ARG A 210 24.30 -53.36 -22.94
C ARG A 210 25.76 -53.17 -23.36
N ARG A 211 26.36 -52.03 -23.03
CA ARG A 211 27.73 -51.65 -23.45
C ARG A 211 28.76 -51.80 -22.34
N MET A 212 28.33 -52.00 -21.09
CA MET A 212 29.19 -52.09 -19.92
C MET A 212 30.35 -53.07 -20.05
N ASP A 213 30.15 -54.22 -20.70
CA ASP A 213 31.23 -55.21 -20.89
C ASP A 213 32.30 -54.78 -21.91
N ARG A 214 32.06 -53.72 -22.67
CA ARG A 214 32.96 -53.22 -23.73
C ARG A 214 33.62 -51.88 -23.37
N LEU A 215 33.05 -51.14 -22.43
CA LEU A 215 33.57 -49.86 -21.93
C LEU A 215 34.76 -50.04 -21.00
N HIS A 216 35.66 -49.06 -20.96
CA HIS A 216 36.75 -49.01 -19.99
C HIS A 216 36.17 -48.76 -18.57
N PRO A 217 36.70 -49.40 -17.50
CA PRO A 217 36.11 -49.29 -16.15
C PRO A 217 35.97 -47.86 -15.62
N ALA A 218 36.89 -46.96 -15.98
CA ALA A 218 36.80 -45.55 -15.60
C ALA A 218 35.66 -44.80 -16.29
N ASP A 219 35.39 -45.08 -17.57
CA ASP A 219 34.31 -44.46 -18.33
C ASP A 219 32.96 -45.02 -17.90
N ALA A 220 32.88 -46.33 -17.66
CA ALA A 220 31.69 -46.98 -17.10
C ALA A 220 31.35 -46.43 -15.70
N LYS A 221 32.37 -46.17 -14.86
CA LYS A 221 32.17 -45.53 -13.55
C LYS A 221 31.65 -44.11 -13.70
N ARG A 222 32.24 -43.30 -14.58
CA ARG A 222 31.79 -41.93 -14.84
C ARG A 222 30.33 -41.88 -15.31
N ASN A 223 29.94 -42.75 -16.24
CA ASN A 223 28.54 -42.83 -16.71
C ASN A 223 27.58 -43.25 -15.58
N CYS A 224 28.01 -44.14 -14.68
CA CYS A 224 27.23 -44.50 -13.49
C CYS A 224 27.12 -43.33 -12.50
N ASP A 225 28.20 -42.59 -12.26
CA ASP A 225 28.21 -41.42 -11.37
C ASP A 225 27.29 -40.31 -11.92
N GLU A 226 27.24 -40.12 -13.25
CA GLU A 226 26.33 -39.18 -13.92
C GLU A 226 24.85 -39.60 -13.76
N LEU A 227 24.53 -40.89 -13.98
CA LEU A 227 23.17 -41.43 -13.78
C LEU A 227 22.74 -41.42 -12.29
N GLU A 228 23.67 -41.67 -11.37
CA GLU A 228 23.45 -41.54 -9.92
C GLU A 228 23.09 -40.10 -9.54
N GLY A 229 23.78 -39.11 -10.13
CA GLY A 229 23.47 -37.69 -9.95
C GLY A 229 22.07 -37.31 -10.44
N GLU A 230 21.66 -37.78 -11.61
CA GLU A 230 20.30 -37.56 -12.15
C GLU A 230 19.22 -38.22 -11.30
N LEU A 231 19.47 -39.43 -10.79
CA LEU A 231 18.58 -40.11 -9.84
C LEU A 231 18.49 -39.36 -8.50
N GLN A 232 19.59 -38.82 -7.98
CA GLN A 232 19.58 -38.03 -6.76
C GLN A 232 18.74 -36.75 -6.94
N GLN A 233 18.87 -36.08 -8.08
CA GLN A 233 18.06 -34.90 -8.40
C GLN A 233 16.55 -35.23 -8.46
N CYS A 234 16.20 -36.39 -9.01
CA CYS A 234 14.81 -36.87 -9.00
C CYS A 234 14.31 -37.13 -7.57
N GLU A 235 15.13 -37.73 -6.71
CA GLU A 235 14.79 -37.97 -5.29
C GLU A 235 14.54 -36.67 -4.53
N ASP A 236 15.41 -35.67 -4.70
CA ASP A 236 15.28 -34.36 -4.05
C ASP A 236 14.01 -33.64 -4.50
N THR A 237 13.68 -33.77 -5.80
CA THR A 237 12.43 -33.22 -6.36
C THR A 237 11.20 -33.92 -5.76
N ILE A 238 11.21 -35.25 -5.65
CA ILE A 238 10.12 -36.04 -5.03
C ILE A 238 9.94 -35.66 -3.55
N ARG A 239 11.05 -35.46 -2.82
CA ARG A 239 11.03 -35.02 -1.42
C ARG A 239 10.40 -33.63 -1.27
N SER A 240 10.74 -32.71 -2.18
CA SER A 240 10.12 -31.38 -2.26
C SER A 240 8.61 -31.47 -2.55
N LEU A 241 8.20 -32.32 -3.51
CA LEU A 241 6.79 -32.54 -3.86
C LEU A 241 5.95 -33.06 -2.69
N HIS A 242 6.51 -33.91 -1.82
CA HIS A 242 5.84 -34.35 -0.59
C HIS A 242 5.61 -33.20 0.41
N GLY A 243 6.55 -32.23 0.47
CA GLY A 243 6.39 -31.00 1.22
C GLY A 243 5.24 -30.14 0.68
N ASP A 244 5.25 -29.90 -0.63
CA ASP A 244 4.22 -29.09 -1.32
C ASP A 244 2.81 -29.70 -1.18
N VAL A 245 2.68 -31.03 -1.33
CA VAL A 245 1.41 -31.74 -1.12
C VAL A 245 0.94 -31.66 0.33
N ARG A 246 1.85 -31.66 1.31
CA ARG A 246 1.49 -31.51 2.73
C ARG A 246 0.86 -30.14 2.97
N VAL A 247 1.42 -29.08 2.40
CA VAL A 247 0.85 -27.74 2.47
C VAL A 247 -0.56 -27.71 1.88
N LEU A 248 -0.79 -28.35 0.74
CA LEU A 248 -2.14 -28.44 0.15
C LEU A 248 -3.13 -29.21 1.06
N ARG A 249 -2.68 -30.28 1.70
CA ARG A 249 -3.50 -31.09 2.61
C ARG A 249 -3.85 -30.36 3.89
N ASP A 250 -2.89 -29.65 4.48
CA ASP A 250 -3.08 -28.89 5.72
C ASP A 250 -4.07 -27.72 5.49
N ASN A 251 -4.09 -27.17 4.27
CA ASN A 251 -5.05 -26.15 3.83
C ASN A 251 -6.34 -26.72 3.20
N LYS A 252 -6.58 -28.03 3.30
CA LYS A 252 -7.82 -28.70 2.83
C LYS A 252 -8.14 -28.45 1.34
N TYR A 253 -7.12 -28.36 0.50
CA TYR A 253 -7.32 -28.18 -0.95
C TYR A 253 -8.01 -29.42 -1.56
N PRO A 254 -9.07 -29.25 -2.39
CA PRO A 254 -9.92 -30.37 -2.83
C PRO A 254 -9.18 -31.51 -3.53
N GLU A 255 -8.17 -31.20 -4.36
CA GLU A 255 -7.43 -32.22 -5.12
C GLU A 255 -6.18 -32.74 -4.39
N ALA A 256 -5.89 -32.27 -3.17
CA ALA A 256 -4.70 -32.67 -2.41
C ALA A 256 -4.57 -34.20 -2.22
N PRO A 257 -5.65 -34.97 -1.91
CA PRO A 257 -5.55 -36.42 -1.78
C PRO A 257 -5.18 -37.11 -3.11
N THR A 258 -5.65 -36.56 -4.22
CA THR A 258 -5.37 -37.08 -5.57
C THR A 258 -3.92 -36.83 -5.95
N LEU A 259 -3.41 -35.61 -5.70
CA LEU A 259 -2.01 -35.25 -5.93
C LEU A 259 -1.07 -36.06 -5.03
N HIS A 260 -1.43 -36.28 -3.76
CA HIS A 260 -0.65 -37.12 -2.85
C HIS A 260 -0.49 -38.55 -3.38
N LYS A 261 -1.58 -39.15 -3.88
CA LYS A 261 -1.52 -40.48 -4.52
C LYS A 261 -0.62 -40.50 -5.75
N ARG A 262 -0.55 -39.41 -6.52
CA ARG A 262 0.34 -39.33 -7.69
C ARG A 262 1.80 -39.22 -7.29
N VAL A 263 2.12 -38.41 -6.27
CA VAL A 263 3.50 -38.32 -5.74
C VAL A 263 3.96 -39.66 -5.17
N LEU A 264 3.09 -40.40 -4.45
CA LEU A 264 3.42 -41.74 -3.97
C LEU A 264 3.71 -42.72 -5.11
N LYS A 265 2.93 -42.70 -6.20
CA LYS A 265 3.21 -43.52 -7.39
C LYS A 265 4.52 -43.15 -8.08
N LEU A 266 4.87 -41.87 -8.09
CA LEU A 266 6.14 -41.38 -8.63
C LEU A 266 7.31 -41.88 -7.78
N GLU A 267 7.18 -41.85 -6.46
CA GLU A 267 8.16 -42.40 -5.51
C GLU A 267 8.33 -43.92 -5.70
N GLU A 268 7.23 -44.68 -5.84
CA GLU A 268 7.29 -46.10 -6.18
C GLU A 268 8.05 -46.36 -7.49
N ARG A 269 7.81 -45.53 -8.52
CA ARG A 269 8.53 -45.63 -9.80
C ARG A 269 10.01 -45.29 -9.67
N TYR A 270 10.36 -44.23 -8.96
CA TYR A 270 11.76 -43.89 -8.65
C TYR A 270 12.48 -45.06 -7.97
N VAL A 271 11.87 -45.67 -6.94
CA VAL A 271 12.46 -46.82 -6.24
C VAL A 271 12.68 -48.00 -7.21
N SER A 272 11.77 -48.24 -8.14
CA SER A 272 11.93 -49.26 -9.19
C SER A 272 13.14 -48.97 -10.10
N VAL A 273 13.26 -47.73 -10.60
CA VAL A 273 14.39 -47.33 -11.47
C VAL A 273 15.72 -47.34 -10.72
N ARG A 274 15.75 -46.89 -9.46
CA ARG A 274 16.90 -46.99 -8.54
C ARG A 274 17.35 -48.43 -8.38
N THR A 275 16.40 -49.35 -8.18
CA THR A 275 16.67 -50.79 -8.05
C THR A 275 17.21 -51.37 -9.36
N LEU A 276 16.73 -50.91 -10.52
CA LEU A 276 17.26 -51.29 -11.83
C LEU A 276 18.70 -50.82 -12.02
N PHE A 277 19.00 -49.57 -11.68
CA PHE A 277 20.34 -48.99 -11.69
C PHE A 277 21.31 -49.79 -10.80
N GLU A 278 20.90 -50.06 -9.55
CA GLU A 278 21.68 -50.84 -8.59
C GLU A 278 22.03 -52.23 -9.14
N ASN A 279 21.02 -52.97 -9.61
CA ASN A 279 21.20 -54.35 -10.05
C ASN A 279 21.94 -54.49 -11.37
N ARG A 280 21.66 -53.60 -12.34
CA ARG A 280 22.14 -53.75 -13.71
C ARG A 280 23.44 -53.02 -13.99
N LEU A 281 23.76 -51.96 -13.25
CA LEU A 281 24.97 -51.17 -13.43
C LEU A 281 25.89 -51.29 -12.23
N LEU A 282 25.48 -50.83 -11.05
CA LEU A 282 26.35 -50.76 -9.86
C LEU A 282 26.91 -52.13 -9.44
N ILE A 283 26.08 -53.18 -9.34
CA ILE A 283 26.56 -54.53 -8.95
C ILE A 283 27.58 -55.06 -9.98
N VAL A 284 27.32 -54.88 -11.27
CA VAL A 284 28.20 -55.37 -12.34
C VAL A 284 29.50 -54.55 -12.40
N LEU A 285 29.41 -53.23 -12.21
CA LEU A 285 30.57 -52.34 -12.10
C LEU A 285 31.41 -52.71 -10.88
N ASN A 286 30.80 -53.01 -9.74
CA ASN A 286 31.50 -53.42 -8.53
C ASN A 286 32.19 -54.78 -8.74
N ASN A 287 31.52 -55.72 -9.41
CA ASN A 287 32.11 -57.02 -9.80
C ASN A 287 33.27 -56.87 -10.81
N ARG A 288 33.24 -55.85 -11.69
CA ARG A 288 34.34 -55.50 -12.59
C ARG A 288 35.49 -54.79 -11.88
N SER A 289 35.18 -53.90 -10.96
CA SER A 289 36.12 -53.16 -10.11
C SER A 289 36.91 -54.09 -9.17
N PHE A 290 36.35 -55.28 -8.88
CA PHE A 290 36.98 -56.34 -8.11
C PHE A 290 37.88 -57.31 -8.91
N SER A 291 38.12 -57.07 -10.21
CA SER A 291 39.01 -57.92 -11.03
C SER A 291 40.48 -57.43 -11.11
N GLN A 292 40.82 -56.35 -10.41
CA GLN A 292 42.21 -55.87 -10.25
C GLN A 292 42.54 -55.61 -8.77
N GLN A 293 42.52 -56.65 -7.94
CA GLN A 293 43.40 -56.68 -6.79
C GLN A 293 43.77 -58.10 -6.41
N GLU A 294 45.08 -58.30 -6.39
CA GLU A 294 45.88 -59.47 -6.05
C GLU A 294 45.16 -60.58 -5.27
N SER A 295 45.18 -61.74 -5.91
CA SER A 295 45.17 -63.06 -5.29
C SER A 295 46.19 -63.17 -4.15
N PHE A 296 45.76 -62.88 -2.92
CA PHE A 296 46.30 -63.49 -1.72
C PHE A 296 45.18 -63.65 -0.69
N THR A 297 44.64 -64.86 -0.59
CA THR A 297 44.51 -65.61 0.67
C THR A 297 43.64 -66.85 0.48
N SER A 298 44.25 -68.03 0.61
CA SER A 298 43.97 -68.91 1.76
C SER A 298 44.42 -70.33 1.48
N THR A 299 45.44 -70.76 2.19
CA THR A 299 45.37 -72.11 2.78
C THR A 299 46.08 -72.09 4.13
N LYS A 300 45.28 -72.02 5.20
CA LYS A 300 45.72 -72.37 6.55
C LYS A 300 45.89 -73.90 6.61
N ARG A 301 47.11 -74.37 6.87
CA ARG A 301 47.34 -75.57 7.68
C ARG A 301 48.72 -75.50 8.36
N VAL A 302 48.63 -75.33 9.68
CA VAL A 302 49.51 -75.79 10.76
C VAL A 302 50.82 -76.47 10.35
N MET A 303 51.95 -75.85 10.71
CA MET A 303 52.96 -76.54 11.53
C MET A 303 53.83 -75.57 12.32
N VAL A 304 54.19 -76.05 13.50
CA VAL A 304 54.79 -75.41 14.66
C VAL A 304 56.29 -75.15 14.47
N SER A 305 56.73 -73.98 14.96
CA SER A 305 58.03 -73.60 15.54
C SER A 305 59.36 -74.05 14.92
N SER A 306 60.15 -73.05 14.50
CA SER A 306 61.60 -72.83 14.74
C SER A 306 61.99 -71.64 13.84
N ASP A 307 62.53 -70.50 14.27
CA ASP A 307 63.58 -70.27 15.24
C ASP A 307 63.45 -68.87 15.85
N ALA A 308 63.44 -68.82 17.18
CA ALA A 308 64.01 -67.70 17.90
C ALA A 308 65.54 -67.87 17.87
N ARG A 309 66.22 -67.11 17.00
CA ARG A 309 67.66 -66.74 16.96
C ARG A 309 67.87 -66.05 15.60
N SER A 310 67.89 -64.73 15.51
CA SER A 310 69.09 -63.95 15.85
C SER A 310 68.74 -62.60 16.50
N ALA A 311 68.90 -62.55 17.82
CA ALA A 311 69.21 -61.30 18.51
C ALA A 311 70.68 -60.97 18.22
N ASP A 312 70.90 -60.08 17.23
CA ASP A 312 72.00 -59.12 17.04
C ASP A 312 72.18 -58.69 15.57
N THR A 313 71.07 -58.53 14.85
CA THR A 313 71.08 -57.82 13.57
C THR A 313 71.29 -56.33 13.83
N SER A 314 72.50 -55.84 13.54
CA SER A 314 72.90 -54.44 13.26
C SER A 314 72.17 -53.31 14.02
N GLU A 315 72.92 -52.40 14.66
CA GLU A 315 72.38 -51.17 15.31
C GLU A 315 71.37 -50.41 14.42
N HIS A 316 71.51 -50.50 13.09
CA HIS A 316 70.60 -49.90 12.12
C HIS A 316 69.18 -50.49 12.12
N PHE A 317 68.99 -51.80 12.36
CA PHE A 317 67.64 -52.40 12.44
C PHE A 317 66.91 -52.01 13.72
N LYS A 318 67.63 -51.90 14.85
CA LYS A 318 67.06 -51.45 16.14
C LYS A 318 66.58 -50.00 16.03
N PHE A 319 67.43 -49.12 15.50
CA PHE A 319 67.07 -47.72 15.27
C PHE A 319 65.86 -47.56 14.32
N LEU A 320 65.82 -48.34 13.22
CA LEU A 320 64.68 -48.33 12.30
C LEU A 320 63.35 -48.74 12.97
N GLN A 321 63.36 -49.77 13.82
CA GLN A 321 62.18 -50.19 14.58
C GLN A 321 61.75 -49.18 15.64
N GLU A 322 62.70 -48.52 16.31
CA GLU A 322 62.42 -47.41 17.23
C GLU A 322 61.73 -46.26 16.48
N CYS A 323 62.20 -45.91 15.27
CA CYS A 323 61.56 -44.90 14.45
C CYS A 323 60.13 -45.29 14.03
N ILE A 324 59.89 -46.56 13.66
CA ILE A 324 58.55 -47.06 13.32
C ILE A 324 57.62 -46.96 14.53
N THR A 325 58.11 -47.35 15.71
CA THR A 325 57.35 -47.32 16.97
C THR A 325 57.00 -45.88 17.33
N TRP A 326 57.95 -44.96 17.24
CA TRP A 326 57.73 -43.54 17.48
C TRP A 326 56.64 -42.96 16.56
N CYS A 327 56.69 -43.25 15.26
CA CYS A 327 55.67 -42.78 14.32
C CYS A 327 54.28 -43.35 14.64
N LYS A 328 54.18 -44.64 14.99
CA LYS A 328 52.92 -45.28 15.39
C LYS A 328 52.34 -44.67 16.67
N ASP A 329 53.18 -44.42 17.67
CA ASP A 329 52.75 -43.83 18.94
C ASP A 329 52.27 -42.39 18.76
N LYS A 330 52.96 -41.60 17.92
CA LYS A 330 52.54 -40.24 17.55
C LYS A 330 51.23 -40.24 16.79
N LEU A 331 51.05 -41.15 15.83
CA LEU A 331 49.83 -41.28 15.05
C LEU A 331 48.64 -41.66 15.95
N LYS A 332 48.85 -42.60 16.88
CA LYS A 332 47.84 -42.95 17.90
C LYS A 332 47.47 -41.77 18.78
N LYS A 333 48.47 -40.97 19.21
CA LYS A 333 48.24 -39.78 20.04
C LYS A 333 47.42 -38.72 19.29
N LEU A 334 47.77 -38.40 18.04
CA LEU A 334 47.06 -37.39 17.24
C LEU A 334 45.60 -37.77 16.94
N ASN A 335 45.33 -39.06 16.73
CA ASN A 335 43.95 -39.53 16.52
C ASN A 335 43.09 -39.51 17.79
N ALA A 336 43.72 -39.52 18.98
CA ALA A 336 43.01 -39.50 20.26
C ALA A 336 42.77 -38.07 20.80
N THR A 337 43.50 -37.08 20.31
CA THR A 337 43.39 -35.69 20.77
C THR A 337 42.19 -34.97 20.17
N GLU A 338 41.32 -34.43 21.02
CA GLU A 338 40.17 -33.61 20.61
C GLU A 338 40.60 -32.22 20.13
N TYR A 339 39.70 -31.48 19.47
CA TYR A 339 39.99 -30.17 18.88
C TYR A 339 39.69 -28.99 19.84
N GLY A 340 38.90 -29.22 20.90
CA GLY A 340 38.38 -28.17 21.79
C GLY A 340 36.91 -27.82 21.51
N ASN A 341 36.22 -27.30 22.53
CA ASN A 341 34.79 -26.98 22.51
C ASN A 341 34.47 -25.49 22.71
N ASP A 342 35.48 -24.67 22.99
CA ASP A 342 35.38 -23.21 23.11
C ASP A 342 36.65 -22.55 22.58
N LEU A 343 36.60 -21.23 22.37
CA LEU A 343 37.70 -20.45 21.80
C LEU A 343 39.02 -20.64 22.57
N GLY A 344 38.98 -20.59 23.91
CA GLY A 344 40.19 -20.71 24.73
C GLY A 344 40.81 -22.10 24.70
N ALA A 345 39.98 -23.14 24.65
CA ALA A 345 40.43 -24.52 24.49
C ALA A 345 41.10 -24.75 23.12
N VAL A 346 40.50 -24.21 22.05
CA VAL A 346 41.01 -24.34 20.67
C VAL A 346 42.32 -23.56 20.49
N GLU A 347 42.44 -22.34 21.02
CA GLU A 347 43.70 -21.57 20.99
C GLU A 347 44.85 -22.35 21.62
N LYS A 348 44.60 -22.92 22.80
CA LYS A 348 45.60 -23.70 23.54
C LYS A 348 46.01 -24.98 22.82
N GLU A 349 45.05 -25.66 22.19
CA GLU A 349 45.32 -26.87 21.41
C GLU A 349 46.05 -26.56 20.10
N TYR A 350 45.73 -25.45 19.43
CA TYR A 350 46.45 -24.98 18.24
C TYR A 350 47.92 -24.71 18.54
N ASP A 351 48.22 -23.95 19.60
CA ASP A 351 49.60 -23.67 20.04
C ASP A 351 50.35 -24.94 20.48
N SER A 352 49.64 -25.88 21.12
CA SER A 352 50.19 -27.19 21.48
C SER A 352 50.56 -28.00 20.24
N HIS A 353 49.63 -28.13 19.29
CA HIS A 353 49.81 -28.93 18.08
C HIS A 353 50.81 -28.29 17.11
N GLN A 354 50.93 -26.97 17.02
CA GLN A 354 52.00 -26.33 16.24
C GLN A 354 53.40 -26.74 16.72
N ARG A 355 53.60 -26.90 18.03
CA ARG A 355 54.87 -27.38 18.60
C ARG A 355 55.08 -28.86 18.27
N GLU A 356 54.05 -29.68 18.40
CA GLU A 356 54.09 -31.12 18.06
C GLU A 356 54.34 -31.33 16.56
N HIS A 357 53.74 -30.52 15.69
CA HIS A 357 53.96 -30.53 14.24
C HIS A 357 55.41 -30.23 13.88
N LYS A 358 56.05 -29.25 14.53
CA LYS A 358 57.48 -28.96 14.33
C LYS A 358 58.36 -30.16 14.70
N ILE A 359 58.04 -30.87 15.78
CA ILE A 359 58.74 -32.09 16.19
C ILE A 359 58.56 -33.19 15.13
N ILE A 360 57.34 -33.39 14.63
CA ILE A 360 57.03 -34.36 13.56
C ILE A 360 57.78 -34.02 12.28
N TYR A 361 57.76 -32.77 11.85
CA TYR A 361 58.46 -32.33 10.64
C TYR A 361 59.97 -32.55 10.72
N GLN A 362 60.59 -32.21 11.86
CA GLN A 362 62.04 -32.39 12.06
C GLN A 362 62.45 -33.87 12.09
N PHE A 363 61.52 -34.79 12.37
CA PHE A 363 61.76 -36.22 12.38
C PHE A 363 62.11 -36.79 11.00
N SER A 364 61.88 -36.05 9.90
CA SER A 364 62.35 -36.43 8.56
C SER A 364 63.84 -36.76 8.55
N THR A 365 64.63 -36.05 9.35
CA THR A 365 66.08 -36.28 9.51
C THR A 365 66.39 -37.71 9.95
N ASN A 366 65.57 -38.30 10.83
CA ASN A 366 65.75 -39.67 11.30
C ASN A 366 65.33 -40.69 10.22
N VAL A 367 64.32 -40.36 9.41
CA VAL A 367 63.91 -41.16 8.25
C VAL A 367 65.01 -41.16 7.18
N ASP A 368 65.63 -40.01 6.93
CA ASP A 368 66.76 -39.86 6.01
C ASP A 368 68.01 -40.59 6.52
N GLN A 369 68.26 -40.58 7.84
CA GLN A 369 69.32 -41.39 8.46
C GLN A 369 69.08 -42.88 8.26
N CYS A 370 67.85 -43.37 8.46
CA CYS A 370 67.48 -44.76 8.19
C CYS A 370 67.65 -45.12 6.69
N ALA A 371 67.34 -44.18 5.80
CA ALA A 371 67.53 -44.36 4.35
C ALA A 371 69.01 -44.36 3.96
N ALA A 372 69.85 -43.52 4.56
CA ALA A 372 71.30 -43.50 4.30
C ALA A 372 72.01 -44.76 4.82
N ALA A 373 71.50 -45.34 5.91
CA ALA A 373 72.01 -46.58 6.50
C ALA A 373 71.81 -47.82 5.60
N GLU A 374 70.89 -47.77 4.63
CA GLU A 374 70.68 -48.80 3.59
C GLU A 374 71.98 -49.28 2.95
N LYS A 375 72.87 -48.33 2.60
CA LYS A 375 74.14 -48.61 1.91
C LYS A 375 75.14 -49.40 2.77
N LYS A 376 74.87 -49.54 4.07
CA LYS A 376 75.72 -50.22 5.07
C LYS A 376 75.16 -51.59 5.46
N ILE A 377 74.05 -52.04 4.88
CA ILE A 377 73.40 -53.32 5.19
C ILE A 377 73.96 -54.44 4.28
N SER A 378 74.17 -55.62 4.86
CA SER A 378 74.63 -56.82 4.14
C SER A 378 73.62 -57.26 3.06
N PRO A 379 74.06 -57.79 1.89
CA PRO A 379 73.17 -58.24 0.82
C PRO A 379 72.11 -59.28 1.26
N GLU A 380 72.41 -60.10 2.26
CA GLU A 380 71.50 -61.12 2.79
C GLU A 380 70.36 -60.53 3.65
N GLU A 381 70.62 -59.41 4.35
CA GLU A 381 69.66 -58.74 5.23
C GLU A 381 68.92 -57.58 4.54
N HIS A 382 69.40 -57.16 3.37
CA HIS A 382 68.91 -56.00 2.62
C HIS A 382 67.40 -56.06 2.30
N PRO A 383 66.80 -57.19 1.86
CA PRO A 383 65.35 -57.25 1.58
C PRO A 383 64.48 -57.01 2.83
N ALA A 384 64.89 -57.52 3.99
CA ALA A 384 64.17 -57.35 5.25
C ALA A 384 64.24 -55.90 5.75
N TYR A 385 65.43 -55.27 5.64
CA TYR A 385 65.60 -53.86 5.97
C TYR A 385 64.78 -52.93 5.06
N MET A 386 64.76 -53.20 3.74
CA MET A 386 63.98 -52.42 2.78
C MET A 386 62.47 -52.48 3.03
N ASN A 387 61.95 -53.63 3.46
CA ASN A 387 60.54 -53.75 3.83
C ASN A 387 60.20 -52.85 5.03
N LEU A 388 61.02 -52.91 6.09
CA LEU A 388 60.84 -52.07 7.28
C LEU A 388 61.05 -50.57 6.98
N LEU A 389 62.00 -50.21 6.12
CA LEU A 389 62.22 -48.82 5.70
C LEU A 389 61.03 -48.29 4.87
N SER A 390 60.49 -49.12 3.98
CA SER A 390 59.26 -48.80 3.24
C SER A 390 58.08 -48.58 4.20
N GLN A 391 57.94 -49.44 5.21
CA GLN A 391 56.95 -49.28 6.27
C GLN A 391 57.14 -47.97 7.05
N LEU A 392 58.37 -47.62 7.45
CA LEU A 392 58.66 -46.36 8.12
C LEU A 392 58.26 -45.16 7.25
N ARG A 393 58.68 -45.15 5.97
CA ARG A 393 58.34 -44.07 5.03
C ARG A 393 56.84 -43.90 4.87
N LYS A 394 56.10 -45.01 4.75
CA LYS A 394 54.63 -44.99 4.64
C LYS A 394 53.98 -44.40 5.89
N ILE A 395 54.33 -44.90 7.08
CA ILE A 395 53.73 -44.43 8.34
C ILE A 395 54.13 -42.97 8.65
N TYR A 396 55.36 -42.58 8.35
CA TYR A 396 55.80 -41.19 8.51
C TYR A 396 55.06 -40.24 7.55
N ALA A 397 54.88 -40.63 6.28
CA ALA A 397 54.12 -39.85 5.33
C ALA A 397 52.65 -39.68 5.77
N GLU A 398 52.03 -40.75 6.29
CA GLU A 398 50.69 -40.70 6.87
C GLU A 398 50.62 -39.77 8.10
N LEU A 399 51.58 -39.90 9.03
CA LEU A 399 51.68 -39.05 10.21
C LEU A 399 51.84 -37.58 9.85
N LEU A 400 52.70 -37.27 8.88
CA LEU A 400 52.94 -35.90 8.43
C LEU A 400 51.70 -35.32 7.72
N ALA A 401 51.04 -36.10 6.87
CA ALA A 401 49.79 -35.69 6.22
C ALA A 401 48.68 -35.41 7.24
N LEU A 402 48.49 -36.29 8.23
CA LEU A 402 47.53 -36.09 9.31
C LEU A 402 47.87 -34.87 10.18
N SER A 403 49.16 -34.70 10.51
CA SER A 403 49.62 -33.56 11.31
C SER A 403 49.41 -32.23 10.59
N ASN A 404 49.71 -32.16 9.29
CA ASN A 404 49.42 -30.99 8.44
C ASN A 404 47.93 -30.68 8.38
N LYS A 405 47.11 -31.71 8.14
CA LYS A 405 45.65 -31.56 8.10
C LYS A 405 45.13 -31.02 9.44
N ARG A 406 45.58 -31.58 10.57
CA ARG A 406 45.18 -31.11 11.90
C ARG A 406 45.59 -29.66 12.20
N VAL A 407 46.76 -29.19 11.73
CA VAL A 407 47.14 -27.76 11.85
C VAL A 407 46.16 -26.88 11.05
N SER A 408 45.86 -27.27 9.81
CA SER A 408 44.91 -26.55 8.95
C SER A 408 43.51 -26.50 9.56
N ASP A 409 43.01 -27.63 10.05
CA ASP A 409 41.70 -27.78 10.68
C ASP A 409 41.61 -26.93 11.96
N LEU A 410 42.60 -27.02 12.86
CA LEU A 410 42.65 -26.20 14.09
C LEU A 410 42.73 -24.69 13.79
N HIS A 411 43.49 -24.31 12.76
CA HIS A 411 43.57 -22.91 12.35
C HIS A 411 42.23 -22.38 11.81
N ALA A 412 41.58 -23.15 10.93
CA ALA A 412 40.28 -22.77 10.37
C ALA A 412 39.19 -22.69 11.44
N LEU A 413 39.19 -23.63 12.40
CA LEU A 413 38.30 -23.60 13.56
C LEU A 413 38.56 -22.37 14.44
N LEU A 414 39.82 -22.05 14.70
CA LEU A 414 40.20 -20.89 15.51
C LEU A 414 39.72 -19.59 14.88
N GLU A 415 39.97 -19.39 13.58
CA GLU A 415 39.53 -18.19 12.86
C GLU A 415 38.01 -18.02 12.88
N PHE A 416 37.27 -19.12 12.70
CA PHE A 416 35.81 -19.09 12.81
C PHE A 416 35.35 -18.72 14.22
N LEU A 417 35.88 -19.36 15.26
CA LEU A 417 35.46 -19.11 16.64
C LEU A 417 35.81 -17.70 17.13
N GLN A 418 36.94 -17.14 16.70
CA GLN A 418 37.31 -15.75 17.00
C GLN A 418 36.31 -14.77 16.38
N ALA A 419 35.99 -14.95 15.09
CA ALA A 419 35.02 -14.11 14.40
C ALA A 419 33.60 -14.24 14.99
N ALA A 420 33.15 -15.47 15.25
CA ALA A 420 31.85 -15.74 15.85
C ALA A 420 31.73 -15.14 17.26
N THR A 421 32.78 -15.27 18.07
CA THR A 421 32.81 -14.69 19.44
C THR A 421 32.77 -13.17 19.39
N GLN A 422 33.48 -12.53 18.45
CA GLN A 422 33.47 -11.08 18.28
C GLN A 422 32.07 -10.56 17.93
N GLU A 423 31.35 -11.21 17.02
CA GLU A 423 29.98 -10.83 16.67
C GLU A 423 29.01 -11.07 17.83
N LEU A 424 29.13 -12.19 18.54
CA LEU A 424 28.30 -12.47 19.73
C LEU A 424 28.50 -11.44 20.84
N MET A 425 29.75 -10.99 21.07
CA MET A 425 30.03 -9.94 22.05
C MET A 425 29.37 -8.62 21.66
N TRP A 426 29.46 -8.23 20.38
CA TRP A 426 28.82 -7.01 19.88
C TRP A 426 27.30 -7.06 20.03
N LEU A 427 26.67 -8.20 19.71
CA LEU A 427 25.22 -8.40 19.90
C LEU A 427 24.82 -8.26 21.36
N ASN A 428 25.59 -8.87 22.28
CA ASN A 428 25.31 -8.83 23.71
C ASN A 428 25.44 -7.42 24.31
N GLU A 429 26.40 -6.60 23.85
CA GLU A 429 26.53 -5.20 24.27
C GLU A 429 25.29 -4.36 23.91
N ARG A 430 24.71 -4.61 22.74
CA ARG A 430 23.47 -3.95 22.29
C ARG A 430 22.25 -4.47 23.05
N GLU A 431 22.15 -5.78 23.22
CA GLU A 431 21.11 -6.40 24.06
C GLU A 431 21.08 -5.76 25.46
N GLU A 432 22.23 -5.65 26.12
CA GLU A 432 22.32 -5.11 27.49
C GLU A 432 21.85 -3.66 27.55
N THR A 433 22.15 -2.86 26.52
CA THR A 433 21.69 -1.47 26.41
C THR A 433 20.16 -1.40 26.33
N GLU A 434 19.54 -2.23 25.48
CA GLU A 434 18.09 -2.25 25.27
C GLU A 434 17.32 -2.78 26.50
N LEU A 435 17.83 -3.85 27.13
CA LEU A 435 17.24 -4.44 28.32
C LEU A 435 17.21 -3.49 29.52
N ASN A 436 18.19 -2.60 29.63
CA ASN A 436 18.35 -1.71 30.77
C ASN A 436 17.75 -0.31 30.56
N ARG A 437 17.24 0.02 29.36
CA ARG A 437 16.70 1.35 29.08
C ARG A 437 15.48 1.68 29.96
N ASP A 438 15.49 2.87 30.56
CA ASP A 438 14.41 3.36 31.40
C ASP A 438 13.39 4.21 30.64
N TRP A 439 12.33 3.57 30.16
CA TRP A 439 11.19 4.21 29.50
C TRP A 439 10.27 5.04 30.42
N THR A 440 10.54 5.09 31.73
CA THR A 440 9.74 5.86 32.70
C THR A 440 10.37 7.20 33.08
N ASN A 441 11.58 7.47 32.58
CA ASN A 441 12.34 8.66 32.95
C ASN A 441 11.65 9.93 32.44
N LYS A 442 11.36 10.87 33.35
CA LYS A 442 10.75 12.16 33.00
C LYS A 442 11.67 13.06 32.16
N SER A 443 12.99 12.86 32.25
CA SER A 443 13.99 13.57 31.46
C SER A 443 14.49 12.76 30.25
N LEU A 444 13.71 11.76 29.81
CA LEU A 444 14.06 10.98 28.63
C LEU A 444 14.06 11.89 27.39
N ASN A 445 15.21 11.99 26.73
CA ASN A 445 15.35 12.76 25.50
C ASN A 445 14.92 11.90 24.30
N ILE A 446 13.66 12.03 23.90
CA ILE A 446 13.08 11.24 22.80
C ILE A 446 13.90 11.38 21.51
N ALA A 447 14.34 12.59 21.17
CA ALA A 447 15.13 12.85 19.97
C ALA A 447 16.52 12.16 19.99
N GLU A 448 17.11 11.99 21.18
CA GLU A 448 18.37 11.25 21.33
C GLU A 448 18.15 9.74 21.15
N VAL A 449 17.02 9.21 21.64
CA VAL A 449 16.66 7.80 21.46
C VAL A 449 16.26 7.50 20.02
N GLU A 450 15.58 8.41 19.33
CA GLU A 450 15.29 8.33 17.88
C GLU A 450 16.58 8.23 17.07
N ARG A 451 17.54 9.14 17.29
CA ARG A 451 18.85 9.10 16.63
C ARG A 451 19.61 7.82 16.95
N TYR A 452 19.54 7.35 18.19
CA TYR A 452 20.14 6.07 18.57
C TYR A 452 19.50 4.90 17.82
N TYR A 453 18.17 4.86 17.70
CA TYR A 453 17.46 3.83 16.94
C TYR A 453 17.87 3.83 15.46
N GLU A 454 17.87 5.00 14.81
CA GLU A 454 18.33 5.15 13.42
C GLU A 454 19.78 4.66 13.25
N SER A 455 20.67 5.03 14.19
CA SER A 455 22.05 4.57 14.19
C SER A 455 22.16 3.06 14.36
N LEU A 456 21.39 2.47 15.28
CA LEU A 456 21.40 1.02 15.54
C LEU A 456 20.89 0.24 14.32
N MET A 457 19.81 0.69 13.68
CA MET A 457 19.28 0.06 12.47
C MET A 457 20.29 0.12 11.31
N GLY A 458 20.93 1.27 11.10
CA GLY A 458 21.98 1.40 10.08
C GLY A 458 23.25 0.60 10.39
N GLU A 459 23.58 0.40 11.67
CA GLU A 459 24.65 -0.52 12.08
C GLU A 459 24.28 -1.97 11.80
N LEU A 460 23.04 -2.40 12.10
CA LEU A 460 22.55 -3.76 11.85
C LEU A 460 22.57 -4.12 10.37
N GLU A 461 22.07 -3.25 9.49
CA GLU A 461 22.14 -3.46 8.03
C GLU A 461 23.58 -3.65 7.53
N LYS A 462 24.52 -2.84 8.03
CA LYS A 462 25.93 -2.97 7.64
C LYS A 462 26.56 -4.26 8.17
N ARG A 463 26.21 -4.66 9.39
CA ARG A 463 26.74 -5.83 10.09
C ARG A 463 26.17 -7.15 9.56
N GLU A 464 24.97 -7.15 8.97
CA GLU A 464 24.34 -8.35 8.42
C GLU A 464 25.25 -9.10 7.42
N ASN A 465 25.96 -8.38 6.56
CA ASN A 465 26.90 -8.97 5.62
C ASN A 465 28.10 -9.64 6.31
N GLN A 466 28.62 -9.01 7.37
CA GLN A 466 29.74 -9.56 8.15
C GLN A 466 29.30 -10.81 8.90
N PHE A 467 28.12 -10.75 9.52
CA PHE A 467 27.51 -11.86 10.24
C PHE A 467 27.24 -13.06 9.32
N SER A 468 26.65 -12.81 8.13
CA SER A 468 26.38 -13.85 7.12
C SER A 468 27.68 -14.50 6.63
N SER A 469 28.73 -13.72 6.39
CA SER A 469 30.05 -14.25 6.01
C SER A 469 30.64 -15.20 7.05
N VAL A 470 30.49 -14.88 8.34
CA VAL A 470 30.93 -15.77 9.44
C VAL A 470 30.07 -17.04 9.50
N GLN A 471 28.76 -16.93 9.27
CA GLN A 471 27.87 -18.09 9.20
C GLN A 471 28.22 -19.00 8.02
N ASP A 472 28.46 -18.44 6.84
CA ASP A 472 28.86 -19.19 5.64
C ASP A 472 30.18 -19.94 5.88
N ARG A 473 31.13 -19.30 6.56
CA ARG A 473 32.39 -19.93 6.94
C ARG A 473 32.17 -21.12 7.88
N GLY A 474 31.30 -20.97 8.88
CA GLY A 474 30.92 -22.07 9.77
C GLY A 474 30.21 -23.21 9.02
N ASN A 475 29.26 -22.89 8.14
CA ASN A 475 28.54 -23.86 7.32
C ASN A 475 29.50 -24.62 6.39
N GLN A 476 30.47 -23.93 5.78
CA GLN A 476 31.51 -24.57 4.96
C GLN A 476 32.34 -25.59 5.77
N LEU A 477 32.70 -25.26 7.02
CA LEU A 477 33.39 -26.21 7.90
C LEU A 477 32.53 -27.45 8.20
N VAL A 478 31.22 -27.26 8.44
CA VAL A 478 30.28 -28.36 8.66
C VAL A 478 30.15 -29.24 7.40
N MET A 479 29.98 -28.63 6.23
CA MET A 479 29.89 -29.33 4.94
C MET A 479 31.18 -30.07 4.58
N ALA A 480 32.34 -29.53 4.96
CA ALA A 480 33.64 -30.18 4.80
C ALA A 480 33.87 -31.34 5.79
N HIS A 481 32.88 -31.69 6.61
CA HIS A 481 32.97 -32.69 7.67
C HIS A 481 34.14 -32.43 8.63
N HIS A 482 34.29 -31.17 9.05
CA HIS A 482 35.32 -30.79 9.99
C HIS A 482 35.23 -31.61 11.31
N PRO A 483 36.34 -32.08 11.90
CA PRO A 483 36.29 -32.93 13.11
C PRO A 483 35.60 -32.31 14.33
N ALA A 484 35.47 -30.98 14.36
CA ALA A 484 34.79 -30.21 15.41
C ALA A 484 33.41 -29.64 14.97
N SER A 485 32.72 -30.26 14.01
CA SER A 485 31.43 -29.76 13.50
C SER A 485 30.40 -29.50 14.59
N SER A 486 30.32 -30.32 15.64
CA SER A 486 29.38 -30.10 16.76
C SER A 486 29.60 -28.78 17.49
N THR A 487 30.86 -28.38 17.70
CA THR A 487 31.22 -27.08 18.28
C THR A 487 30.85 -25.94 17.34
N VAL A 488 31.12 -26.10 16.04
CA VAL A 488 30.78 -25.10 15.01
C VAL A 488 29.26 -24.89 14.94
N GLU A 489 28.48 -25.98 14.88
CA GLU A 489 27.02 -25.95 14.88
C GLU A 489 26.45 -25.28 16.14
N ALA A 490 27.03 -25.53 17.32
CA ALA A 490 26.61 -24.88 18.55
C ALA A 490 26.82 -23.35 18.51
N TYR A 491 27.96 -22.88 17.99
CA TYR A 491 28.22 -21.46 17.79
C TYR A 491 27.31 -20.84 16.73
N LEU A 492 27.07 -21.52 15.61
CA LEU A 492 26.13 -21.08 14.57
C LEU A 492 24.70 -20.92 15.14
N ALA A 493 24.24 -21.88 15.95
CA ALA A 493 22.93 -21.81 16.60
C ALA A 493 22.85 -20.67 17.62
N ALA A 494 23.91 -20.44 18.40
CA ALA A 494 23.99 -19.32 19.34
C ALA A 494 23.94 -17.98 18.61
N MET A 495 24.73 -17.82 17.55
CA MET A 495 24.73 -16.64 16.68
C MET A 495 23.32 -16.37 16.14
N GLN A 496 22.70 -17.36 15.51
CA GLN A 496 21.36 -17.19 14.93
C GLN A 496 20.33 -16.78 15.99
N THR A 497 20.38 -17.41 17.16
CA THR A 497 19.45 -17.11 18.27
C THR A 497 19.64 -15.68 18.77
N GLN A 498 20.88 -15.24 18.96
CA GLN A 498 21.19 -13.89 19.45
C GLN A 498 20.85 -12.80 18.42
N TRP A 499 21.09 -13.06 17.14
CA TRP A 499 20.69 -12.15 16.06
C TRP A 499 19.18 -11.94 16.03
N GLN A 500 18.40 -13.04 16.01
CA GLN A 500 16.94 -12.97 16.05
C GLN A 500 16.43 -12.27 17.31
N TRP A 501 17.07 -12.53 18.45
CA TRP A 501 16.71 -11.87 19.70
C TRP A 501 16.92 -10.35 19.66
N LEU A 502 18.03 -9.89 19.08
CA LEU A 502 18.29 -8.46 18.92
C LEU A 502 17.27 -7.80 17.99
N LEU A 503 16.82 -8.48 16.92
CA LEU A 503 15.74 -7.99 16.06
C LEU A 503 14.38 -7.87 16.79
N GLU A 504 14.06 -8.83 17.67
CA GLU A 504 12.86 -8.73 18.51
C GLU A 504 12.97 -7.56 19.52
N LEU A 505 14.19 -7.23 19.97
CA LEU A 505 14.46 -6.06 20.82
C LEU A 505 14.36 -4.73 20.05
N THR A 506 14.77 -4.66 18.79
CA THR A 506 14.60 -3.43 17.98
C THR A 506 13.13 -3.12 17.72
N LEU A 507 12.28 -4.15 17.53
CA LEU A 507 10.82 -3.99 17.47
C LEU A 507 10.26 -3.43 18.80
N CYS A 508 10.78 -3.92 19.94
CA CYS A 508 10.40 -3.37 21.24
C CYS A 508 10.85 -1.91 21.40
N LEU A 509 12.07 -1.59 20.97
CA LEU A 509 12.62 -0.23 20.99
C LEU A 509 11.72 0.72 20.20
N GLU A 510 11.40 0.39 18.95
CA GLU A 510 10.51 1.19 18.10
C GLU A 510 9.15 1.44 18.77
N THR A 511 8.52 0.38 19.26
CA THR A 511 7.20 0.46 19.90
C THR A 511 7.22 1.32 21.17
N HIS A 512 8.23 1.13 22.03
CA HIS A 512 8.35 1.94 23.25
C HIS A 512 8.72 3.39 22.95
N LEU A 513 9.52 3.64 21.91
CA LEU A 513 9.85 4.98 21.45
C LEU A 513 8.62 5.73 20.99
N GLN A 514 7.78 5.10 20.17
CA GLN A 514 6.51 5.67 19.73
C GLN A 514 5.58 5.96 20.92
N HIS A 515 5.43 5.01 21.85
CA HIS A 515 4.65 5.19 23.06
C HIS A 515 5.18 6.32 23.96
N ALA A 516 6.49 6.43 24.11
CA ALA A 516 7.14 7.51 24.86
C ALA A 516 6.90 8.87 24.20
N ALA A 517 7.10 8.97 22.88
CA ALA A 517 6.81 10.18 22.12
C ALA A 517 5.35 10.61 22.29
N HIS A 518 4.40 9.70 22.10
CA HIS A 518 2.96 9.98 22.29
C HIS A 518 2.64 10.45 23.71
N TYR A 519 3.19 9.79 24.73
CA TYR A 519 3.01 10.17 26.13
C TYR A 519 3.54 11.59 26.40
N HIS A 520 4.79 11.87 26.03
CA HIS A 520 5.42 13.16 26.33
C HIS A 520 4.81 14.31 25.54
N ASN A 521 4.46 14.09 24.26
CA ASN A 521 3.79 15.09 23.44
C ASN A 521 2.41 15.43 23.99
N PHE A 522 1.63 14.42 24.38
CA PHE A 522 0.31 14.63 24.97
C PHE A 522 0.36 15.54 26.22
N PHE A 523 1.23 15.23 27.20
CA PHE A 523 1.31 16.06 28.42
C PHE A 523 1.88 17.46 28.13
N THR A 524 2.73 17.60 27.12
CA THR A 524 3.24 18.91 26.67
C THR A 524 2.11 19.75 26.05
N GLU A 525 1.27 19.14 25.23
CA GLU A 525 0.12 19.79 24.60
C GLU A 525 -0.95 20.16 25.62
N VAL A 526 -1.27 19.26 26.56
CA VAL A 526 -2.19 19.57 27.67
C VAL A 526 -1.66 20.76 28.48
N SER A 527 -0.37 20.79 28.82
CA SER A 527 0.23 21.91 29.54
C SER A 527 0.12 23.22 28.75
N LYS A 528 0.46 23.22 27.45
CA LYS A 528 0.29 24.40 26.58
C LYS A 528 -1.17 24.86 26.53
N ALA A 529 -2.10 23.92 26.44
CA ALA A 529 -3.52 24.21 26.42
C ALA A 529 -4.01 24.81 27.74
N GLU A 530 -3.57 24.28 28.88
CA GLU A 530 -3.87 24.85 30.20
C GLU A 530 -3.36 26.30 30.31
N HIS A 531 -2.13 26.58 29.86
CA HIS A 531 -1.59 27.94 29.88
C HIS A 531 -2.36 28.90 28.98
N TRP A 532 -2.78 28.44 27.80
CA TRP A 532 -3.58 29.25 26.88
C TRP A 532 -4.95 29.62 27.51
N ILE A 533 -5.65 28.66 28.11
CA ILE A 533 -6.92 28.92 28.80
C ILE A 533 -6.73 29.92 29.95
N LEU A 534 -5.65 29.76 30.75
CA LEU A 534 -5.35 30.68 31.84
C LEU A 534 -5.10 32.11 31.34
N ALA A 535 -4.41 32.29 30.21
CA ALA A 535 -4.20 33.60 29.61
C ALA A 535 -5.52 34.26 29.16
N GLN A 536 -6.46 33.48 28.62
CA GLN A 536 -7.79 33.98 28.25
C GLN A 536 -8.62 34.34 29.49
N ASP A 537 -8.61 33.49 30.52
CA ASP A 537 -9.23 33.78 31.82
C ASP A 537 -8.69 35.10 32.42
N GLU A 538 -7.38 35.34 32.34
CA GLU A 538 -6.74 36.58 32.82
C GLU A 538 -7.16 37.80 31.99
N LYS A 539 -7.16 37.69 30.65
CA LYS A 539 -7.58 38.77 29.74
C LYS A 539 -9.05 39.16 29.98
N LEU A 540 -9.93 38.18 30.19
CA LEU A 540 -11.34 38.38 30.53
C LEU A 540 -11.57 39.08 31.86
N ASN A 541 -10.69 38.84 32.84
CA ASN A 541 -10.81 39.44 34.17
C ASN A 541 -10.15 40.82 34.28
N THR A 542 -9.19 41.14 33.42
CA THR A 542 -8.47 42.42 33.45
C THR A 542 -9.08 43.43 32.50
N THR A 543 -8.96 43.24 31.18
CA THR A 543 -9.36 44.20 30.15
C THR A 543 -10.86 44.44 30.08
N TYR A 544 -11.67 43.37 30.21
CA TYR A 544 -13.12 43.45 29.99
C TYR A 544 -13.96 43.60 31.28
N SER A 545 -13.33 44.08 32.35
CA SER A 545 -14.01 44.40 33.62
C SER A 545 -14.37 45.89 33.77
N VAL A 546 -14.03 46.72 32.77
CA VAL A 546 -14.28 48.18 32.80
C VAL A 546 -15.76 48.48 32.58
N THR A 547 -16.31 49.40 33.38
CA THR A 547 -17.74 49.77 33.37
C THR A 547 -18.04 51.15 32.79
N ASP A 548 -17.02 52.00 32.63
CA ASP A 548 -17.16 53.37 32.11
C ASP A 548 -16.16 53.58 30.97
N PHE A 549 -16.66 53.72 29.76
CA PHE A 549 -15.88 53.85 28.52
C PHE A 549 -16.67 54.65 27.47
N GLY A 550 -15.95 55.28 26.52
CA GLY A 550 -16.58 55.96 25.38
C GLY A 550 -17.15 54.97 24.36
N LEU A 551 -18.06 55.43 23.48
CA LEU A 551 -18.68 54.56 22.47
C LEU A 551 -17.64 53.88 21.57
N ASP A 552 -16.65 54.64 21.10
CA ASP A 552 -15.59 54.10 20.22
C ASP A 552 -14.74 53.02 20.92
N ASP A 553 -14.34 53.26 22.17
CA ASP A 553 -13.58 52.30 22.98
C ASP A 553 -14.40 51.03 23.27
N GLY A 554 -15.70 51.19 23.53
CA GLY A 554 -16.59 50.07 23.78
C GLY A 554 -16.86 49.22 22.52
N GLU A 555 -16.96 49.85 21.34
CA GLU A 555 -17.15 49.13 20.07
C GLU A 555 -15.92 48.27 19.77
N GLN A 556 -14.73 48.81 20.04
CA GLN A 556 -13.48 48.06 19.96
C GLN A 556 -13.48 46.89 20.95
N LEU A 557 -13.82 47.11 22.22
CA LEU A 557 -13.88 46.04 23.23
C LEU A 557 -14.89 44.94 22.87
N LEU A 558 -16.05 45.28 22.31
CA LEU A 558 -17.04 44.30 21.84
C LEU A 558 -16.54 43.49 20.64
N ARG A 559 -15.80 44.13 19.72
CA ARG A 559 -15.17 43.45 18.59
C ARG A 559 -14.11 42.47 19.06
N GLU A 560 -13.22 42.90 19.95
CA GLU A 560 -12.20 42.03 20.55
C GLU A 560 -12.85 40.88 21.37
N MET A 561 -13.99 41.13 22.03
CA MET A 561 -14.73 40.07 22.73
C MET A 561 -15.31 39.03 21.77
N GLN A 562 -15.73 39.44 20.57
CA GLN A 562 -16.16 38.53 19.51
C GLN A 562 -14.98 37.74 18.93
N GLU A 563 -13.79 38.34 18.80
CA GLU A 563 -12.57 37.63 18.44
C GLU A 563 -12.22 36.55 19.47
N ILE A 564 -12.29 36.85 20.78
CA ILE A 564 -12.09 35.86 21.85
C ILE A 564 -13.10 34.71 21.74
N ARG A 565 -14.36 34.99 21.38
CA ARG A 565 -15.37 33.93 21.15
C ARG A 565 -14.95 32.99 20.04
N GLU A 566 -14.47 33.53 18.93
CA GLU A 566 -14.01 32.75 17.78
C GLU A 566 -12.77 31.94 18.14
N GLU A 567 -11.83 32.52 18.89
CA GLU A 567 -10.66 31.82 19.41
C GLU A 567 -11.07 30.66 20.33
N LEU A 568 -11.95 30.90 21.30
CA LEU A 568 -12.48 29.86 22.19
C LEU A 568 -13.18 28.76 21.38
N SER A 569 -14.03 29.12 20.41
CA SER A 569 -14.74 28.16 19.54
C SER A 569 -13.78 27.29 18.73
N ARG A 570 -12.75 27.88 18.11
CA ARG A 570 -11.71 27.12 17.39
C ARG A 570 -10.92 26.20 18.34
N PHE A 571 -10.65 26.67 19.55
CA PHE A 571 -9.92 25.90 20.56
C PHE A 571 -10.71 24.72 21.13
N GLN A 572 -12.04 24.70 20.97
CA GLN A 572 -12.89 23.56 21.39
C GLN A 572 -12.40 22.24 20.78
N GLY A 573 -12.08 22.25 19.48
CA GLY A 573 -11.58 21.07 18.77
C GLY A 573 -10.29 20.52 19.38
N THR A 574 -9.37 21.41 19.79
CA THR A 574 -8.12 21.00 20.46
C THR A 574 -8.39 20.33 21.81
N VAL A 575 -9.36 20.82 22.58
CA VAL A 575 -9.74 20.19 23.87
C VAL A 575 -10.39 18.83 23.64
N GLU A 576 -11.28 18.70 22.66
CA GLU A 576 -11.94 17.44 22.30
C GLU A 576 -10.95 16.39 21.77
N GLU A 577 -9.97 16.83 20.96
CA GLU A 577 -8.89 15.98 20.46
C GLU A 577 -8.04 15.44 21.62
N LEU A 578 -7.63 16.30 22.55
CA LEU A 578 -6.85 15.89 23.73
C LEU A 578 -7.64 14.93 24.63
N ILE A 579 -8.95 15.14 24.82
CA ILE A 579 -9.80 14.18 25.54
C ILE A 579 -9.82 12.82 24.85
N THR A 580 -9.96 12.80 23.53
CA THR A 580 -9.99 11.56 22.76
C THR A 580 -8.66 10.83 22.84
N ARG A 581 -7.55 11.55 22.63
CA ARG A 581 -6.18 11.01 22.70
C ARG A 581 -5.82 10.52 24.10
N SER A 582 -6.33 11.14 25.17
CA SER A 582 -6.05 10.69 26.55
C SER A 582 -6.40 9.21 26.80
N LYS A 583 -7.39 8.68 26.09
CA LYS A 583 -7.87 7.28 26.22
C LYS A 583 -6.90 6.26 25.62
N THR A 584 -6.00 6.68 24.73
CA THR A 584 -5.05 5.80 24.03
C THR A 584 -3.62 5.91 24.55
N ILE A 585 -3.33 6.87 25.44
CA ILE A 585 -2.01 7.02 26.05
C ILE A 585 -1.71 5.82 26.96
N VAL A 586 -0.55 5.20 26.77
CA VAL A 586 -0.08 4.10 27.61
C VAL A 586 0.46 4.61 28.96
N PRO A 587 0.24 3.88 30.07
CA PRO A 587 0.69 4.30 31.39
C PRO A 587 2.17 3.97 31.64
N LEU A 588 3.09 4.74 31.03
CA LEU A 588 4.54 4.48 31.14
C LEU A 588 5.04 4.41 32.59
N LYS A 589 4.56 5.30 33.47
CA LYS A 589 4.97 5.31 34.88
C LYS A 589 4.64 4.00 35.62
N GLN A 590 3.59 3.28 35.21
CA GLN A 590 3.20 2.02 35.87
C GLN A 590 4.27 0.93 35.71
N ARG A 591 5.15 1.02 34.70
CA ARG A 591 6.24 0.06 34.48
C ARG A 591 7.21 -0.05 35.67
N ARG A 592 7.37 1.03 36.45
CA ARG A 592 8.21 1.08 37.66
C ARG A 592 7.45 1.31 38.97
N GLN A 593 6.12 1.39 38.91
CA GLN A 593 5.30 1.50 40.12
C GLN A 593 5.02 0.12 40.70
N THR A 594 5.03 0.01 42.03
CA THR A 594 4.66 -1.22 42.72
C THR A 594 3.23 -1.62 42.37
N LEU A 595 3.08 -2.84 41.85
CA LEU A 595 1.78 -3.40 41.48
C LEU A 595 0.95 -3.66 42.75
N ARG A 596 -0.29 -3.15 42.76
CA ARG A 596 -1.24 -3.43 43.85
C ARG A 596 -2.03 -4.72 43.63
N GLN A 597 -2.14 -5.13 42.37
CA GLN A 597 -2.82 -6.34 41.91
C GLN A 597 -2.17 -6.79 40.60
N PRO A 598 -2.35 -8.07 40.19
CA PRO A 598 -1.88 -8.53 38.88
C PRO A 598 -2.47 -7.69 37.75
N THR A 599 -1.63 -7.27 36.81
CA THR A 599 -2.00 -6.35 35.72
C THR A 599 -1.88 -7.05 34.38
N GLN A 600 -2.83 -6.81 33.47
CA GLN A 600 -2.74 -7.33 32.10
C GLN A 600 -1.69 -6.55 31.31
N VAL A 601 -0.84 -7.27 30.59
CA VAL A 601 0.19 -6.71 29.70
C VAL A 601 0.14 -7.39 28.34
N THR A 602 0.58 -6.71 27.30
CA THR A 602 0.60 -7.23 25.94
C THR A 602 2.04 -7.39 25.47
N ALA A 603 2.38 -8.55 24.91
CA ALA A 603 3.69 -8.81 24.33
C ALA A 603 3.88 -8.04 23.00
N ILE A 604 5.01 -7.35 22.86
CA ILE A 604 5.36 -6.55 21.67
C ILE A 604 6.06 -7.41 20.61
N CYS A 605 6.82 -8.41 21.06
CA CYS A 605 7.69 -9.24 20.24
C CYS A 605 7.55 -10.71 20.64
N ASN A 606 8.13 -11.63 19.87
CA ASN A 606 8.18 -13.03 20.28
C ASN A 606 9.28 -13.22 21.33
N TYR A 607 8.98 -13.98 22.37
CA TYR A 607 9.96 -14.35 23.40
C TYR A 607 9.88 -15.83 23.69
N LYS A 608 11.01 -16.53 23.58
CA LYS A 608 11.08 -17.96 23.89
C LYS A 608 12.30 -18.27 24.74
N LYS A 609 12.03 -18.84 25.91
CA LYS A 609 13.03 -19.46 26.79
C LYS A 609 12.51 -20.82 27.25
N THR A 610 13.37 -21.70 27.73
CA THR A 610 13.05 -23.09 28.12
C THR A 610 11.76 -23.23 28.94
N ASP A 611 11.45 -22.25 29.78
CA ASP A 611 10.33 -22.30 30.73
C ASP A 611 9.07 -21.57 30.24
N ILE A 612 9.20 -20.68 29.25
CA ILE A 612 8.09 -19.82 28.79
C ILE A 612 8.27 -19.43 27.32
N SER A 613 7.19 -19.57 26.55
CA SER A 613 7.09 -19.12 25.16
C SER A 613 5.92 -18.15 25.05
N ILE A 614 6.16 -16.99 24.46
CA ILE A 614 5.22 -15.89 24.32
C ILE A 614 5.25 -15.41 22.88
N SER A 615 4.09 -15.29 22.26
CA SER A 615 3.95 -14.79 20.90
C SER A 615 3.67 -13.29 20.90
N LYS A 616 4.10 -12.60 19.83
CA LYS A 616 3.76 -11.20 19.60
C LYS A 616 2.23 -10.98 19.66
N GLY A 617 1.81 -9.97 20.41
CA GLY A 617 0.40 -9.63 20.62
C GLY A 617 -0.32 -10.44 21.70
N GLU A 618 0.32 -11.44 22.29
CA GLU A 618 -0.25 -12.24 23.38
C GLU A 618 -0.51 -11.38 24.62
N ARG A 619 -1.68 -11.58 25.25
CA ARG A 619 -1.99 -10.98 26.55
C ARG A 619 -1.47 -11.87 27.67
N CYS A 620 -0.63 -11.31 28.52
CA CYS A 620 -0.04 -11.98 29.68
C CYS A 620 -0.44 -11.26 30.97
N THR A 621 -0.35 -11.97 32.09
CA THR A 621 -0.60 -11.40 33.41
C THR A 621 0.72 -11.10 34.10
N LEU A 622 0.96 -9.82 34.39
CA LEU A 622 2.11 -9.33 35.14
C LEU A 622 1.83 -9.44 36.65
N HIS A 623 2.63 -10.25 37.33
CA HIS A 623 2.50 -10.48 38.78
C HIS A 623 3.50 -9.64 39.59
N ASP A 624 4.72 -9.45 39.09
CA ASP A 624 5.77 -8.72 39.80
C ASP A 624 6.70 -7.97 38.82
N ASN A 625 6.93 -6.69 39.10
CA ASN A 625 7.83 -5.80 38.35
C ASN A 625 8.93 -5.19 39.24
N SER A 626 9.17 -5.76 40.42
CA SER A 626 10.18 -5.26 41.37
C SER A 626 11.61 -5.37 40.84
N ASN A 627 11.89 -6.39 40.02
CA ASN A 627 13.12 -6.46 39.24
C ASN A 627 13.02 -5.54 38.00
N ARG A 628 13.98 -4.60 37.92
CA ARG A 628 13.98 -3.52 36.93
C ARG A 628 14.19 -3.97 35.48
N ALA A 629 14.80 -5.14 35.28
CA ALA A 629 15.12 -5.67 33.95
C ALA A 629 14.15 -6.79 33.55
N LYS A 630 13.76 -7.66 34.48
CA LYS A 630 12.89 -8.82 34.21
C LYS A 630 11.68 -8.82 35.10
N TRP A 631 10.52 -9.11 34.53
CA TRP A 631 9.24 -9.17 35.19
C TRP A 631 8.77 -10.61 35.34
N ARG A 632 8.04 -10.88 36.42
CA ARG A 632 7.38 -12.16 36.63
C ARG A 632 6.02 -12.13 35.95
N VAL A 633 5.88 -12.94 34.90
CA VAL A 633 4.69 -12.96 34.04
C VAL A 633 4.16 -14.37 33.88
N VAL A 634 2.85 -14.47 33.69
CA VAL A 634 2.15 -15.71 33.35
C VAL A 634 1.53 -15.53 31.97
N ASN A 635 1.86 -16.42 31.04
CA ASN A 635 1.34 -16.38 29.67
C ASN A 635 -0.12 -16.89 29.60
N SER A 636 -0.73 -16.83 28.42
CA SER A 636 -2.13 -17.26 28.21
C SER A 636 -2.36 -18.75 28.47
N LEU A 637 -1.29 -19.57 28.40
CA LEU A 637 -1.29 -21.01 28.67
C LEU A 637 -1.05 -21.34 30.16
N GLY A 638 -0.91 -20.33 31.03
CA GLY A 638 -0.67 -20.52 32.46
C GLY A 638 0.79 -20.85 32.82
N ALA A 639 1.73 -20.76 31.89
CA ALA A 639 3.16 -20.92 32.15
C ALA A 639 3.74 -19.63 32.76
N GLU A 640 4.48 -19.78 33.86
CA GLU A 640 5.09 -18.68 34.60
C GLU A 640 6.59 -18.57 34.33
N GLY A 641 7.08 -17.34 34.11
CA GLY A 641 8.50 -17.11 33.87
C GLY A 641 8.96 -15.69 34.13
N LEU A 642 10.28 -15.52 34.24
CA LEU A 642 10.95 -14.22 34.31
C LEU A 642 11.33 -13.75 32.92
N VAL A 643 10.62 -12.73 32.42
CA VAL A 643 10.75 -12.24 31.05
C VAL A 643 11.15 -10.76 31.07
N PRO A 644 12.04 -10.28 30.18
CA PRO A 644 12.41 -8.88 30.14
C PRO A 644 11.21 -7.93 30.06
N GLY A 645 11.17 -6.91 30.92
CA GLY A 645 10.05 -5.96 30.95
C GLY A 645 9.87 -5.18 29.64
N VAL A 646 10.95 -5.04 28.85
CA VAL A 646 10.92 -4.41 27.52
C VAL A 646 10.06 -5.18 26.51
N VAL A 647 9.83 -6.48 26.70
CA VAL A 647 8.96 -7.30 25.82
C VAL A 647 7.50 -6.90 25.94
N PHE A 648 7.11 -6.21 27.02
CA PHE A 648 5.70 -5.94 27.30
C PHE A 648 5.36 -4.46 27.24
N THR A 649 4.14 -4.18 26.79
CA THR A 649 3.45 -2.91 27.03
C THR A 649 2.34 -3.09 28.06
N ILE A 650 2.13 -2.09 28.92
CA ILE A 650 0.93 -2.01 29.75
C ILE A 650 -0.11 -1.27 28.90
N PRO A 651 -1.24 -1.89 28.53
CA PRO A 651 -2.20 -1.27 27.64
C PRO A 651 -2.91 -0.06 28.29
N PRO A 652 -3.48 0.86 27.48
CA PRO A 652 -4.37 1.91 27.98
C PRO A 652 -5.59 1.32 28.72
N PRO A 653 -6.28 2.10 29.57
CA PRO A 653 -6.16 3.55 29.74
C PRO A 653 -5.08 3.99 30.74
N ASN A 654 -4.45 5.15 30.47
CA ASN A 654 -3.67 5.88 31.47
C ASN A 654 -4.55 6.87 32.24
N GLN A 655 -4.84 6.55 33.50
CA GLN A 655 -5.69 7.39 34.35
C GLN A 655 -5.17 8.83 34.51
N GLU A 656 -3.85 9.03 34.60
CA GLU A 656 -3.27 10.37 34.73
C GLU A 656 -3.54 11.25 33.50
N ALA A 657 -3.51 10.63 32.31
CA ALA A 657 -3.78 11.34 31.06
C ALA A 657 -5.26 11.74 30.96
N ILE A 658 -6.16 10.84 31.36
CA ILE A 658 -7.61 11.08 31.38
C ILE A 658 -7.93 12.19 32.38
N ASP A 659 -7.41 12.11 33.61
CA ASP A 659 -7.64 13.11 34.65
C ASP A 659 -7.15 14.51 34.22
N ALA A 660 -6.01 14.58 33.52
CA ALA A 660 -5.46 15.83 33.00
C ALA A 660 -6.34 16.43 31.89
N ALA A 661 -6.82 15.61 30.95
CA ALA A 661 -7.74 16.07 29.89
C ALA A 661 -9.11 16.49 30.43
N GLU A 662 -9.65 15.77 31.43
CA GLU A 662 -10.89 16.16 32.09
C GLU A 662 -10.75 17.48 32.85
N LYS A 663 -9.63 17.68 33.54
CA LYS A 663 -9.32 18.95 34.20
C LYS A 663 -9.24 20.10 33.19
N LEU A 664 -8.60 19.87 32.02
CA LEU A 664 -8.55 20.83 30.92
C LEU A 664 -9.95 21.19 30.42
N ARG A 665 -10.83 20.19 30.21
CA ARG A 665 -12.23 20.40 29.82
C ARG A 665 -12.97 21.30 30.79
N ARG A 666 -12.89 20.99 32.10
CA ARG A 666 -13.54 21.78 33.15
C ARG A 666 -13.05 23.23 33.17
N ASN A 667 -11.75 23.45 32.97
CA ASN A 667 -11.17 24.80 32.89
C ASN A 667 -11.67 25.57 31.65
N TYR A 668 -11.76 24.89 30.50
CA TYR A 668 -12.27 25.48 29.27
C TYR A 668 -13.76 25.87 29.38
N GLU A 669 -14.61 24.97 29.88
CA GLU A 669 -16.03 25.24 30.14
C GLU A 669 -16.22 26.43 31.10
N ARG A 670 -15.37 26.51 32.14
CA ARG A 670 -15.36 27.65 33.07
C ARG A 670 -14.98 28.96 32.37
N CYS A 671 -13.99 28.95 31.47
CA CYS A 671 -13.56 30.11 30.71
C CYS A 671 -14.67 30.61 29.76
N ILE A 672 -15.40 29.69 29.10
CA ILE A 672 -16.58 30.05 28.29
C ILE A 672 -17.65 30.72 29.14
N ALA A 673 -17.99 30.13 30.30
CA ALA A 673 -18.99 30.70 31.19
C ALA A 673 -18.58 32.10 31.69
N LEU A 674 -17.28 32.30 31.96
CA LEU A 674 -16.74 33.61 32.31
C LEU A 674 -16.88 34.61 31.15
N TRP A 675 -16.53 34.20 29.92
CA TRP A 675 -16.68 35.02 28.72
C TRP A 675 -18.15 35.45 28.52
N GLN A 676 -19.10 34.51 28.59
CA GLN A 676 -20.54 34.80 28.45
C GLN A 676 -20.99 35.88 29.45
N LYS A 677 -20.59 35.73 30.71
CA LYS A 677 -20.92 36.69 31.77
C LYS A 677 -20.30 38.08 31.54
N LYS A 678 -19.05 38.14 31.07
CA LYS A 678 -18.36 39.41 30.79
C LYS A 678 -18.93 40.09 29.55
N GLN A 679 -19.24 39.33 28.50
CA GLN A 679 -19.82 39.84 27.26
C GLN A 679 -21.21 40.44 27.48
N LEU A 680 -22.06 39.76 28.27
CA LEU A 680 -23.39 40.29 28.62
C LEU A 680 -23.29 41.66 29.32
N ARG A 681 -22.36 41.79 30.28
CA ARG A 681 -22.11 43.04 30.99
C ARG A 681 -21.55 44.14 30.08
N MET A 682 -20.66 43.79 29.15
CA MET A 682 -20.09 44.75 28.20
C MET A 682 -21.16 45.31 27.25
N ARG A 683 -22.00 44.44 26.67
CA ARG A 683 -23.15 44.85 25.85
C ARG A 683 -24.12 45.74 26.62
N GLN A 684 -24.38 45.42 27.88
CA GLN A 684 -25.23 46.25 28.74
C GLN A 684 -24.66 47.66 28.95
N ASN A 685 -23.37 47.78 29.26
CA ASN A 685 -22.71 49.08 29.42
C ASN A 685 -22.70 49.88 28.11
N MET A 686 -22.50 49.20 26.96
CA MET A 686 -22.58 49.82 25.64
C MET A 686 -23.95 50.44 25.36
N ILE A 687 -25.04 49.70 25.62
CA ILE A 687 -26.40 50.21 25.41
C ILE A 687 -26.67 51.42 26.30
N PHE A 688 -26.22 51.41 27.56
CA PHE A 688 -26.35 52.57 28.45
C PHE A 688 -25.56 53.79 27.96
N ALA A 689 -24.35 53.60 27.41
CA ALA A 689 -23.58 54.67 26.80
C ALA A 689 -24.30 55.26 25.57
N THR A 690 -24.89 54.42 24.72
CA THR A 690 -25.65 54.86 23.53
C THR A 690 -26.91 55.63 23.92
N ILE A 691 -27.67 55.14 24.91
CA ILE A 691 -28.85 55.85 25.45
C ILE A 691 -28.46 57.25 25.95
N LYS A 692 -27.32 57.38 26.64
CA LYS A 692 -26.81 58.66 27.15
C LYS A 692 -26.55 59.66 26.02
N VAL A 693 -26.04 59.20 24.88
CA VAL A 693 -25.83 60.05 23.68
C VAL A 693 -27.15 60.42 23.02
N VAL A 694 -28.06 59.46 22.81
CA VAL A 694 -29.37 59.72 22.20
C VAL A 694 -30.19 60.72 23.01
N LYS A 695 -30.17 60.63 24.34
CA LYS A 695 -30.84 61.59 25.22
C LYS A 695 -30.26 63.01 25.17
N SER A 696 -29.09 63.20 24.56
CA SER A 696 -28.43 64.51 24.43
C SER A 696 -28.70 65.22 23.09
N TRP A 697 -29.48 64.61 22.18
CA TRP A 697 -29.78 65.17 20.86
C TRP A 697 -30.76 66.35 20.88
N ASP A 698 -30.59 67.27 19.92
CA ASP A 698 -31.54 68.35 19.61
C ASP A 698 -32.31 68.11 18.29
N LEU A 699 -33.38 68.87 18.05
CA LEU A 699 -34.26 68.71 16.88
C LEU A 699 -33.52 68.92 15.54
N ASN A 700 -32.47 69.76 15.52
CA ASN A 700 -31.71 70.05 14.30
C ASN A 700 -30.76 68.90 13.94
N GLN A 701 -30.07 68.34 14.94
CA GLN A 701 -29.28 67.12 14.80
C GLN A 701 -30.15 65.94 14.37
N PHE A 702 -31.34 65.80 14.96
CA PHE A 702 -32.30 64.76 14.59
C PHE A 702 -32.79 64.88 13.14
N ILE A 703 -33.11 66.08 12.65
CA ILE A 703 -33.55 66.27 11.26
C ILE A 703 -32.40 66.05 10.27
N ALA A 704 -31.17 66.47 10.63
CA ALA A 704 -29.99 66.34 9.77
C ALA A 704 -29.56 64.88 9.50
N MET A 705 -29.88 63.95 10.40
CA MET A 705 -29.54 62.52 10.26
C MET A 705 -30.38 61.78 9.21
N GLY A 706 -31.50 62.34 8.74
CA GLY A 706 -32.39 61.67 7.78
C GLY A 706 -33.28 60.59 8.42
N ALA A 707 -34.42 60.29 7.80
CA ALA A 707 -35.41 59.35 8.36
C ALA A 707 -34.89 57.91 8.46
N ASP A 708 -34.15 57.44 7.45
CA ASP A 708 -33.68 56.06 7.40
C ASP A 708 -32.64 55.76 8.48
N GLN A 709 -31.68 56.67 8.70
CA GLN A 709 -30.65 56.52 9.72
C GLN A 709 -31.26 56.54 11.14
N ARG A 710 -32.24 57.41 11.38
CA ARG A 710 -32.96 57.47 12.67
C ARG A 710 -33.75 56.20 12.95
N ASN A 711 -34.49 55.71 11.95
CA ASN A 711 -35.26 54.48 12.08
C ASN A 711 -34.38 53.23 12.19
N ALA A 712 -33.19 53.26 11.60
CA ALA A 712 -32.18 52.21 11.79
C ALA A 712 -31.63 52.22 13.23
N ILE A 713 -31.25 53.39 13.76
CA ILE A 713 -30.73 53.50 15.14
C ILE A 713 -31.79 53.11 16.17
N ARG A 714 -33.04 53.57 16.00
CA ARG A 714 -34.16 53.22 16.89
C ARG A 714 -34.43 51.72 16.87
N ARG A 715 -34.45 51.09 15.70
CA ARG A 715 -34.64 49.63 15.58
C ARG A 715 -33.48 48.87 16.23
N ALA A 716 -32.24 49.19 15.89
CA ALA A 716 -31.06 48.54 16.45
C ALA A 716 -31.01 48.63 17.99
N LEU A 717 -31.26 49.81 18.56
CA LEU A 717 -31.22 50.02 20.01
C LEU A 717 -32.33 49.22 20.74
N ASN A 718 -33.53 49.15 20.17
CA ASN A 718 -34.63 48.36 20.73
C ASN A 718 -34.40 46.86 20.59
N GLU A 719 -33.93 46.40 19.43
CA GLU A 719 -33.61 44.99 19.19
C GLU A 719 -32.49 44.50 20.11
N ASP A 720 -31.42 45.29 20.27
CA ASP A 720 -30.29 44.92 21.13
C ASP A 720 -30.68 44.95 22.62
N ALA A 721 -31.50 45.89 23.05
CA ALA A 721 -32.00 45.94 24.42
C ALA A 721 -32.96 44.78 24.72
N GLU A 722 -33.88 44.47 23.80
CA GLU A 722 -34.83 43.36 23.95
C GLU A 722 -34.12 42.00 23.98
N LYS A 723 -33.15 41.78 23.08
CA LYS A 723 -32.29 40.58 23.10
C LYS A 723 -31.57 40.43 24.44
N LEU A 724 -30.99 41.51 24.96
CA LEU A 724 -30.27 41.47 26.24
C LEU A 724 -31.21 41.19 27.43
N ILE A 725 -32.45 41.71 27.38
CA ILE A 725 -33.49 41.43 28.39
C ILE A 725 -33.95 39.96 28.34
N GLN A 726 -34.03 39.36 27.14
CA GLN A 726 -34.39 37.95 26.96
C GLN A 726 -33.26 37.00 27.38
N GLU A 727 -31.99 37.40 27.18
CA GLU A 727 -30.80 36.61 27.55
C GLU A 727 -30.47 36.67 29.07
N GLY A 728 -31.00 37.65 29.81
CA GLY A 728 -30.69 37.89 31.23
C GLY A 728 -31.79 37.49 32.22
N ASP A 729 -31.47 37.48 33.53
CA ASP A 729 -32.46 37.16 34.58
C ASP A 729 -33.48 38.30 34.76
N PRO A 730 -34.80 38.05 34.62
CA PRO A 730 -35.85 39.07 34.80
C PRO A 730 -35.86 39.79 36.17
N ASN A 731 -35.21 39.20 37.18
CA ASN A 731 -35.07 39.78 38.52
C ASN A 731 -33.86 40.71 38.67
N GLU A 732 -32.99 40.83 37.67
CA GLU A 732 -31.81 41.68 37.74
C GLU A 732 -32.18 43.18 37.71
N PRO A 733 -31.81 43.98 38.72
CA PRO A 733 -32.21 45.39 38.83
C PRO A 733 -31.77 46.26 37.66
N GLN A 734 -30.63 45.92 37.03
CA GLN A 734 -30.06 46.68 35.92
C GLN A 734 -30.82 46.45 34.61
N LEU A 735 -31.41 45.28 34.37
CA LEU A 735 -32.27 45.01 33.19
C LEU A 735 -33.61 45.73 33.29
N ARG A 736 -34.19 45.82 34.50
CA ARG A 736 -35.38 46.65 34.76
C ARG A 736 -35.11 48.14 34.59
N ARG A 737 -33.90 48.58 34.88
CA ARG A 737 -33.45 49.95 34.58
C ARG A 737 -33.35 50.16 33.07
N LEU A 738 -32.72 49.22 32.35
CA LEU A 738 -32.58 49.29 30.90
C LEU A 738 -33.93 49.43 30.17
N LYS A 739 -34.93 48.60 30.55
CA LYS A 739 -36.29 48.66 29.98
C LYS A 739 -36.92 50.06 30.10
N ARG A 740 -36.83 50.67 31.29
CA ARG A 740 -37.37 52.02 31.53
C ARG A 740 -36.66 53.10 30.72
N GLU A 741 -35.34 53.00 30.59
CA GLU A 741 -34.52 53.97 29.85
C GLU A 741 -34.80 53.89 28.34
N ILE A 742 -35.05 52.69 27.80
CA ILE A 742 -35.46 52.47 26.40
C ILE A 742 -36.86 53.02 26.11
N ASP A 743 -37.83 52.80 27.01
CA ASP A 743 -39.18 53.37 26.88
C ASP A 743 -39.14 54.91 26.80
N GLU A 744 -38.24 55.54 27.55
CA GLU A 744 -38.05 56.99 27.54
C GLU A 744 -37.41 57.49 26.24
N VAL A 745 -36.40 56.78 25.72
CA VAL A 745 -35.77 57.09 24.42
C VAL A 745 -36.78 56.98 23.28
N ASN A 746 -37.62 55.94 23.27
CA ASN A 746 -38.64 55.77 22.23
C ASN A 746 -39.63 56.93 22.16
N ARG A 747 -40.03 57.49 23.32
CA ARG A 747 -40.90 58.67 23.36
C ARG A 747 -40.24 59.92 22.76
N LEU A 748 -38.94 60.10 22.95
CA LEU A 748 -38.18 61.20 22.35
C LEU A 748 -38.13 61.10 20.82
N PHE A 749 -37.96 59.89 20.28
CA PHE A 749 -38.03 59.64 18.83
C PHE A 749 -39.41 60.00 18.25
N ASP A 750 -40.50 59.56 18.91
CA ASP A 750 -41.87 59.84 18.47
C ASP A 750 -42.21 61.34 18.44
N GLU A 751 -41.70 62.11 19.41
CA GLU A 751 -41.90 63.56 19.49
C GLU A 751 -41.21 64.30 18.34
N PHE A 752 -39.98 63.89 18.01
CA PHE A 752 -39.21 64.52 16.94
C PHE A 752 -39.70 64.15 15.53
N GLU A 753 -40.21 62.93 15.31
CA GLU A 753 -40.77 62.53 14.01
C GLU A 753 -42.06 63.28 13.67
N ARG A 754 -42.93 63.54 14.66
CA ARG A 754 -44.18 64.28 14.45
C ARG A 754 -43.96 65.72 13.96
N ARG A 755 -42.81 66.32 14.26
CA ARG A 755 -42.44 67.68 13.83
C ARG A 755 -41.86 67.76 12.41
N ALA A 756 -41.49 66.64 11.80
CA ALA A 756 -40.76 66.59 10.54
C ALA A 756 -41.63 66.33 9.29
N SER A 757 -42.95 66.14 9.44
CA SER A 757 -43.83 65.62 8.37
C SER A 757 -44.99 66.58 8.01
N GLU A 758 -44.78 67.45 7.01
CA GLU A 758 -45.86 68.09 6.23
C GLU A 758 -45.66 67.75 4.72
N PRO A 759 -46.70 67.35 3.96
CA PRO A 759 -46.54 66.70 2.66
C PRO A 759 -46.50 67.68 1.46
N LYS A 760 -45.81 67.29 0.37
CA LYS A 760 -45.76 68.02 -0.92
C LYS A 760 -46.19 67.14 -2.11
N PRO A 761 -46.75 67.73 -3.19
CA PRO A 761 -47.29 66.98 -4.34
C PRO A 761 -46.19 66.46 -5.28
N GLY A 762 -46.39 65.25 -5.79
CA GLY A 762 -45.44 64.51 -6.66
C GLY A 762 -45.11 63.09 -6.16
N GLN A 763 -45.62 62.75 -4.97
CA GLN A 763 -45.30 61.52 -4.24
C GLN A 763 -45.59 60.23 -5.01
N ALA A 764 -46.68 60.16 -5.78
CA ALA A 764 -47.06 58.95 -6.51
C ALA A 764 -46.08 58.53 -7.63
N LEU A 765 -45.48 59.48 -8.37
CA LEU A 765 -44.47 59.15 -9.38
C LEU A 765 -43.13 58.80 -8.73
N VAL A 766 -42.83 59.43 -7.59
CA VAL A 766 -41.63 59.12 -6.81
C VAL A 766 -41.74 57.73 -6.19
N GLU A 767 -42.91 57.34 -5.69
CA GLU A 767 -43.20 55.99 -5.17
C GLU A 767 -43.16 54.92 -6.28
N GLN A 768 -43.64 55.24 -7.49
CA GLN A 768 -43.50 54.35 -8.66
C GLN A 768 -42.03 54.22 -9.11
N CYS A 769 -41.27 55.31 -9.13
CA CYS A 769 -39.84 55.25 -9.45
C CYS A 769 -39.02 54.55 -8.36
N SER A 770 -39.38 54.69 -7.09
CA SER A 770 -38.69 54.04 -5.98
C SER A 770 -38.96 52.54 -5.95
N SER A 771 -40.22 52.12 -6.10
CA SER A 771 -40.60 50.69 -6.13
C SER A 771 -39.94 49.93 -7.28
N LEU A 772 -39.95 50.50 -8.50
CA LEU A 772 -39.26 49.87 -9.62
C LEU A 772 -37.74 49.87 -9.43
N LYS A 773 -37.17 50.92 -8.83
CA LYS A 773 -35.74 50.96 -8.53
C LYS A 773 -35.34 49.90 -7.50
N ASP A 774 -36.13 49.70 -6.45
CA ASP A 774 -35.87 48.67 -5.44
C ASP A 774 -35.91 47.26 -6.04
N TYR A 775 -36.85 47.02 -6.97
CA TYR A 775 -36.92 45.77 -7.72
C TYR A 775 -35.70 45.57 -8.63
N LEU A 776 -35.30 46.58 -9.41
CA LEU A 776 -34.10 46.49 -10.26
C LEU A 776 -32.81 46.36 -9.45
N ASP A 777 -32.71 47.01 -8.29
CA ASP A 777 -31.59 46.84 -7.35
C ASP A 777 -31.54 45.40 -6.80
N MET A 778 -32.69 44.77 -6.53
CA MET A 778 -32.78 43.35 -6.14
C MET A 778 -32.31 42.44 -7.28
N MET A 779 -32.83 42.63 -8.50
CA MET A 779 -32.49 41.82 -9.67
C MET A 779 -31.01 41.97 -10.06
N GLU A 780 -30.47 43.19 -10.03
CA GLU A 780 -29.04 43.46 -10.27
C GLU A 780 -28.16 42.80 -9.21
N LYS A 781 -28.54 42.85 -7.92
CA LYS A 781 -27.81 42.14 -6.85
C LYS A 781 -27.83 40.63 -7.04
N MET A 782 -28.97 40.05 -7.39
CA MET A 782 -29.09 38.61 -7.67
C MET A 782 -28.20 38.20 -8.85
N LEU A 783 -28.22 38.97 -9.95
CA LEU A 783 -27.39 38.70 -11.13
C LEU A 783 -25.90 38.87 -10.84
N ILE A 784 -25.50 39.90 -10.08
CA ILE A 784 -24.11 40.08 -9.63
C ILE A 784 -23.67 38.91 -8.76
N GLN A 785 -24.52 38.44 -7.84
CA GLN A 785 -24.21 37.25 -7.03
C GLN A 785 -24.04 36.00 -7.89
N ARG A 786 -24.92 35.76 -8.88
CA ARG A 786 -24.76 34.68 -9.87
C ARG A 786 -23.46 34.81 -10.66
N CYS A 787 -23.08 36.03 -11.05
CA CYS A 787 -21.82 36.28 -11.75
C CYS A 787 -20.59 36.02 -10.87
N LEU A 788 -20.64 36.35 -9.58
CA LEU A 788 -19.55 36.13 -8.61
C LEU A 788 -19.44 34.68 -8.13
N ALA A 789 -20.51 33.89 -8.19
CA ALA A 789 -20.50 32.47 -7.88
C ALA A 789 -19.50 31.73 -8.77
N GLY A 790 -18.85 30.70 -8.22
CA GLY A 790 -17.84 29.90 -8.91
C GLY A 790 -18.37 29.20 -10.15
N ILE A 791 -17.49 28.88 -11.09
CA ILE A 791 -17.86 28.17 -12.32
C ILE A 791 -18.27 26.72 -11.99
N PRO A 792 -19.46 26.27 -12.41
CA PRO A 792 -19.91 24.89 -12.22
C PRO A 792 -19.10 23.91 -13.09
N ARG A 793 -18.90 22.70 -12.58
CA ARG A 793 -18.17 21.61 -13.27
C ARG A 793 -19.04 20.39 -13.56
N ASP A 794 -20.29 20.44 -13.14
CA ASP A 794 -21.27 19.38 -13.26
C ASP A 794 -22.29 19.80 -14.32
N LEU A 795 -22.54 18.92 -15.30
CA LEU A 795 -23.43 19.19 -16.43
C LEU A 795 -24.89 19.34 -15.99
N ASP A 796 -25.36 18.57 -15.01
CA ASP A 796 -26.73 18.67 -14.49
C ASP A 796 -26.93 20.02 -13.77
N LEU A 797 -25.93 20.45 -13.01
CA LEU A 797 -25.94 21.77 -12.37
C LEU A 797 -25.89 22.91 -13.39
N LEU A 798 -25.11 22.77 -14.46
CA LEU A 798 -25.08 23.74 -15.56
C LEU A 798 -26.43 23.87 -16.24
N GLU A 799 -27.09 22.75 -16.55
CA GLU A 799 -28.43 22.74 -17.15
C GLU A 799 -29.44 23.43 -16.23
N GLN A 800 -29.42 23.11 -14.93
CA GLN A 800 -30.27 23.76 -13.93
C GLN A 800 -30.04 25.29 -13.89
N LEU A 801 -28.78 25.74 -13.84
CA LEU A 801 -28.45 27.17 -13.79
C LEU A 801 -28.89 27.92 -15.05
N VAL A 802 -28.80 27.27 -16.23
CA VAL A 802 -29.31 27.83 -17.48
C VAL A 802 -30.84 27.97 -17.44
N ILE A 803 -31.56 26.99 -16.88
CA ILE A 803 -33.02 27.05 -16.70
C ILE A 803 -33.41 28.16 -15.72
N GLU A 804 -32.73 28.25 -14.57
CA GLU A 804 -32.96 29.31 -13.57
C GLU A 804 -32.64 30.72 -14.10
N HIS A 805 -31.65 30.82 -15.00
CA HIS A 805 -31.34 32.08 -15.66
C HIS A 805 -32.39 32.47 -16.71
N LYS A 806 -32.92 31.49 -17.43
CA LYS A 806 -34.05 31.70 -18.35
C LYS A 806 -35.32 32.16 -17.62
N GLN A 807 -35.59 31.63 -16.42
CA GLN A 807 -36.67 32.11 -15.57
C GLN A 807 -36.43 33.56 -15.12
N PHE A 808 -35.20 33.89 -14.70
CA PHE A 808 -34.82 35.26 -14.36
C PHE A 808 -35.02 36.24 -15.53
N GLU A 809 -34.66 35.86 -16.76
CA GLU A 809 -34.92 36.70 -17.95
C GLU A 809 -36.41 36.89 -18.20
N ASN A 810 -37.23 35.85 -18.04
CA ASN A 810 -38.68 35.97 -18.16
C ASN A 810 -39.27 36.92 -17.10
N ASP A 811 -38.86 36.79 -15.84
CA ASP A 811 -39.33 37.62 -14.73
C ASP A 811 -38.91 39.09 -14.94
N LEU A 812 -37.70 39.32 -15.43
CA LEU A 812 -37.21 40.66 -15.77
C LEU A 812 -38.05 41.28 -16.92
N SER A 813 -38.33 40.53 -17.99
CA SER A 813 -39.14 40.99 -19.12
C SER A 813 -40.56 41.41 -18.75
N THR A 814 -41.15 40.90 -17.65
CA THR A 814 -42.50 41.31 -17.23
C THR A 814 -42.61 42.81 -16.89
N HIS A 815 -41.50 43.45 -16.51
CA HIS A 815 -41.44 44.87 -16.14
C HIS A 815 -40.98 45.78 -17.29
N GLU A 816 -40.79 45.26 -18.51
CA GLU A 816 -40.38 46.03 -19.68
C GLU A 816 -41.37 47.17 -20.00
N LEU A 817 -42.68 46.88 -19.93
CA LEU A 817 -43.74 47.87 -20.14
C LEU A 817 -43.79 48.94 -19.03
N GLU A 818 -43.37 48.61 -17.81
CA GLU A 818 -43.32 49.56 -16.69
C GLU A 818 -42.13 50.52 -16.81
N VAL A 819 -40.96 50.01 -17.25
CA VAL A 819 -39.78 50.82 -17.57
C VAL A 819 -40.09 51.78 -18.72
N GLU A 820 -40.70 51.31 -19.80
CA GLU A 820 -41.19 52.15 -20.89
C GLU A 820 -42.28 53.15 -20.43
N GLY A 821 -43.16 52.70 -19.53
CA GLY A 821 -44.25 53.47 -18.97
C GLY A 821 -43.77 54.66 -18.14
N ILE A 822 -42.73 54.49 -17.33
CA ILE A 822 -42.12 55.59 -16.55
C ILE A 822 -41.47 56.62 -17.47
N GLN A 823 -40.84 56.21 -18.57
CA GLN A 823 -40.29 57.14 -19.57
C GLN A 823 -41.41 57.94 -20.26
N LYS A 824 -42.51 57.29 -20.66
CA LYS A 824 -43.69 57.93 -21.27
C LYS A 824 -44.40 58.87 -20.26
N ASN A 825 -44.56 58.44 -19.02
CA ASN A 825 -45.15 59.23 -17.94
C ASN A 825 -44.31 60.46 -17.63
N TYR A 826 -42.97 60.34 -17.54
CA TYR A 826 -42.04 61.46 -17.40
C TYR A 826 -42.13 62.45 -18.56
N GLN A 827 -42.25 61.96 -19.80
CA GLN A 827 -42.45 62.81 -20.99
C GLN A 827 -43.78 63.57 -20.94
N SER A 828 -44.80 63.06 -20.24
CA SER A 828 -46.12 63.69 -20.09
C SER A 828 -46.25 64.70 -18.93
N LEU A 829 -45.25 64.85 -18.05
CA LEU A 829 -45.35 65.77 -16.90
C LEU A 829 -45.37 67.26 -17.29
N PRO A 830 -46.25 68.10 -16.69
CA PRO A 830 -46.32 69.54 -16.96
C PRO A 830 -45.07 70.33 -16.50
N ARG A 831 -44.36 69.84 -15.48
CA ARG A 831 -43.12 70.42 -14.95
C ARG A 831 -42.09 69.31 -14.71
N ARG A 832 -41.07 69.25 -15.56
CA ARG A 832 -39.95 68.30 -15.44
C ARG A 832 -38.87 68.90 -14.54
N THR A 833 -38.58 68.24 -13.42
CA THR A 833 -37.48 68.63 -12.53
C THR A 833 -36.22 67.79 -12.82
N PRO A 834 -35.01 68.37 -12.74
CA PRO A 834 -33.75 67.64 -12.98
C PRO A 834 -33.54 66.40 -12.09
N ALA A 835 -34.15 66.37 -10.90
CA ALA A 835 -34.04 65.23 -9.98
C ALA A 835 -34.80 63.99 -10.48
N ILE A 836 -36.04 64.16 -10.94
CA ILE A 836 -36.85 63.07 -11.52
C ILE A 836 -36.22 62.62 -12.85
N GLN A 837 -35.70 63.54 -13.67
CA GLN A 837 -34.97 63.21 -14.90
C GLN A 837 -33.80 62.26 -14.63
N ARG A 838 -32.92 62.60 -13.68
CA ARG A 838 -31.79 61.75 -13.29
C ARG A 838 -32.23 60.38 -12.78
N THR A 839 -33.38 60.31 -12.09
CA THR A 839 -33.90 59.05 -11.56
C THR A 839 -34.39 58.14 -12.70
N VAL A 840 -35.14 58.69 -13.66
CA VAL A 840 -35.62 57.94 -14.84
C VAL A 840 -34.45 57.50 -15.74
N GLU A 841 -33.46 58.39 -15.95
CA GLU A 841 -32.22 58.05 -16.68
C GLU A 841 -31.42 56.96 -15.96
N SER A 842 -31.31 57.02 -14.63
CA SER A 842 -30.62 56.00 -13.83
C SER A 842 -31.31 54.64 -13.91
N ILE A 843 -32.64 54.60 -13.86
CA ILE A 843 -33.43 53.36 -14.01
C ILE A 843 -33.22 52.75 -15.39
N THR A 844 -33.25 53.58 -16.44
CA THR A 844 -33.02 53.14 -17.82
C THR A 844 -31.60 52.58 -18.01
N GLN A 845 -30.58 53.29 -17.51
CA GLN A 845 -29.19 52.80 -17.56
C GLN A 845 -28.99 51.52 -16.76
N GLN A 846 -29.67 51.38 -15.61
CA GLN A 846 -29.61 50.17 -14.80
C GLN A 846 -30.26 48.97 -15.52
N TRP A 847 -31.41 49.19 -16.16
CA TRP A 847 -32.06 48.19 -17.01
C TRP A 847 -31.14 47.68 -18.12
N ASP A 848 -30.51 48.59 -18.86
CA ASP A 848 -29.58 48.23 -19.94
C ASP A 848 -28.35 47.47 -19.41
N ARG A 849 -27.83 47.85 -18.23
CA ARG A 849 -26.72 47.15 -17.57
C ARG A 849 -27.08 45.73 -17.14
N ILE A 850 -28.27 45.52 -16.56
CA ILE A 850 -28.73 44.20 -16.13
C ILE A 850 -28.85 43.28 -17.35
N TRP A 851 -29.46 43.75 -18.44
CA TRP A 851 -29.52 42.98 -19.68
C TRP A 851 -28.15 42.69 -20.27
N ALA A 852 -27.25 43.68 -20.35
CA ALA A 852 -25.89 43.45 -20.86
C ALA A 852 -25.11 42.41 -20.01
N LEU A 853 -25.24 42.44 -18.69
CA LEU A 853 -24.63 41.45 -17.80
C LEU A 853 -25.30 40.07 -17.92
N SER A 854 -26.62 40.03 -18.13
CA SER A 854 -27.39 38.79 -18.37
C SER A 854 -26.87 38.04 -19.59
N HIS A 855 -26.65 38.77 -20.70
CA HIS A 855 -26.11 38.21 -21.93
C HIS A 855 -24.69 37.64 -21.73
N VAL A 856 -23.81 38.36 -21.04
CA VAL A 856 -22.45 37.86 -20.75
C VAL A 856 -22.51 36.63 -19.84
N TYR A 857 -23.42 36.59 -18.86
CA TYR A 857 -23.59 35.45 -17.96
C TYR A 857 -24.03 34.19 -18.71
N ILE A 858 -25.04 34.28 -19.60
CA ILE A 858 -25.51 33.11 -20.35
C ILE A 858 -24.50 32.64 -21.40
N GLU A 859 -23.80 33.56 -22.07
CA GLU A 859 -22.68 33.20 -22.95
C GLU A 859 -21.58 32.47 -22.18
N ARG A 860 -21.27 32.93 -20.96
CA ARG A 860 -20.32 32.25 -20.07
C ARG A 860 -20.76 30.84 -19.71
N MET A 861 -22.03 30.63 -19.35
CA MET A 861 -22.53 29.29 -19.01
C MET A 861 -22.42 28.32 -20.20
N LYS A 862 -22.76 28.78 -21.41
CA LYS A 862 -22.62 27.98 -22.64
C LYS A 862 -21.17 27.60 -22.94
N CYS A 863 -20.23 28.55 -22.84
CA CYS A 863 -18.81 28.24 -23.04
C CYS A 863 -18.29 27.27 -21.97
N VAL A 864 -18.73 27.40 -20.71
CA VAL A 864 -18.35 26.47 -19.64
C VAL A 864 -18.89 25.06 -19.92
N GLU A 865 -20.15 24.94 -20.33
CA GLU A 865 -20.76 23.67 -20.74
C GLU A 865 -19.97 23.01 -21.88
N MET A 866 -19.58 23.77 -22.90
CA MET A 866 -18.75 23.26 -24.00
C MET A 866 -17.36 22.80 -23.53
N VAL A 867 -16.74 23.50 -22.58
CA VAL A 867 -15.43 23.09 -22.03
C VAL A 867 -15.55 21.85 -21.17
N VAL A 868 -16.56 21.76 -20.29
CA VAL A 868 -16.78 20.57 -19.44
C VAL A 868 -17.07 19.34 -20.30
N THR A 869 -17.98 19.47 -21.26
CA THR A 869 -18.29 18.40 -22.23
C THR A 869 -17.05 18.02 -23.04
N GLY A 870 -16.28 19.00 -23.52
CA GLY A 870 -15.06 18.74 -24.27
C GLY A 870 -13.94 18.07 -23.45
N ILE A 871 -13.87 18.32 -22.13
CA ILE A 871 -12.96 17.60 -21.22
C ILE A 871 -13.40 16.14 -21.10
N GLU A 872 -14.70 15.87 -20.93
CA GLU A 872 -15.24 14.50 -20.84
C GLU A 872 -15.00 13.71 -22.13
N GLU A 873 -15.45 14.25 -23.27
CA GLU A 873 -15.27 13.66 -24.59
C GLU A 873 -13.78 13.47 -24.93
N GLY A 874 -12.96 14.50 -24.68
CA GLY A 874 -11.53 14.43 -24.93
C GLY A 874 -10.81 13.44 -24.02
N THR A 875 -11.20 13.35 -22.75
CA THR A 875 -10.65 12.35 -21.81
C THR A 875 -11.01 10.94 -22.23
N GLN A 876 -12.23 10.72 -22.71
CA GLN A 876 -12.66 9.42 -23.23
C GLN A 876 -11.80 9.02 -24.45
N VAL A 877 -11.72 9.88 -25.47
CA VAL A 877 -10.94 9.60 -26.69
C VAL A 877 -9.47 9.35 -26.37
N VAL A 878 -8.85 10.20 -25.54
CA VAL A 878 -7.45 10.04 -25.13
C VAL A 878 -7.26 8.71 -24.40
N SER A 879 -8.13 8.36 -23.46
CA SER A 879 -8.01 7.12 -22.69
C SER A 879 -8.18 5.87 -23.56
N GLU A 880 -9.11 5.89 -24.52
CA GLU A 880 -9.29 4.79 -25.48
C GLU A 880 -8.04 4.59 -26.36
N VAL A 881 -7.42 5.68 -26.81
CA VAL A 881 -6.17 5.62 -27.59
C VAL A 881 -5.00 5.17 -26.71
N GLU A 882 -4.88 5.68 -25.48
CA GLU A 882 -3.84 5.27 -24.52
C GLU A 882 -3.89 3.77 -24.24
N LEU A 883 -5.09 3.22 -24.00
CA LEU A 883 -5.28 1.79 -23.78
C LEU A 883 -4.93 0.96 -25.02
N LYS A 884 -5.38 1.36 -26.22
CA LYS A 884 -4.98 0.69 -27.47
C LYS A 884 -3.48 0.73 -27.70
N LEU A 885 -2.81 1.84 -27.39
CA LEU A 885 -1.35 1.93 -27.47
C LEU A 885 -0.66 1.07 -26.41
N ALA A 886 -1.23 0.94 -25.21
CA ALA A 886 -0.71 0.07 -24.16
C ALA A 886 -0.89 -1.43 -24.47
N GLU A 887 -1.88 -1.81 -25.28
CA GLU A 887 -2.13 -3.19 -25.73
C GLU A 887 -1.09 -3.72 -26.73
N HIS A 888 -0.35 -2.85 -27.43
CA HIS A 888 0.67 -3.26 -28.40
C HIS A 888 1.75 -4.14 -27.74
N GLN A 889 2.18 -5.20 -28.42
CA GLN A 889 3.21 -6.11 -27.91
C GLN A 889 4.63 -5.69 -28.31
N HIS A 890 5.61 -6.50 -27.91
CA HIS A 890 6.99 -6.39 -28.36
C HIS A 890 7.07 -6.40 -29.89
N LEU A 891 8.10 -5.74 -30.43
CA LEU A 891 8.30 -5.67 -31.87
C LEU A 891 8.49 -7.08 -32.47
N PRO A 892 7.68 -7.50 -33.46
CA PRO A 892 7.74 -8.85 -34.02
C PRO A 892 8.95 -9.05 -34.96
N ASP A 893 9.40 -10.29 -35.10
CA ASP A 893 10.44 -10.73 -36.05
C ASP A 893 9.89 -11.29 -37.37
N ASP A 894 8.58 -11.27 -37.55
CA ASP A 894 7.88 -11.66 -38.76
C ASP A 894 7.38 -10.41 -39.53
N LEU A 895 7.54 -10.42 -40.86
CA LEU A 895 7.20 -9.27 -41.70
C LEU A 895 5.68 -9.04 -41.79
N ASP A 896 4.86 -10.08 -41.76
CA ASP A 896 3.40 -9.95 -41.84
C ASP A 896 2.85 -9.40 -40.52
N ASP A 897 3.34 -9.92 -39.38
CA ASP A 897 3.01 -9.39 -38.06
C ASP A 897 3.45 -7.92 -37.90
N LEU A 898 4.61 -7.54 -38.45
CA LEU A 898 5.12 -6.17 -38.40
C LEU A 898 4.32 -5.20 -39.29
N HIS A 899 3.88 -5.66 -40.47
CA HIS A 899 2.96 -4.89 -41.31
C HIS A 899 1.59 -4.72 -40.65
N ALA A 900 1.07 -5.76 -40.00
CA ALA A 900 -0.19 -5.65 -39.24
C ALA A 900 -0.08 -4.62 -38.12
N ALA A 901 1.01 -4.66 -37.34
CA ALA A 901 1.28 -3.66 -36.30
C ALA A 901 1.39 -2.24 -36.86
N HIS A 902 2.05 -2.05 -38.01
CA HIS A 902 2.12 -0.74 -38.68
C HIS A 902 0.75 -0.26 -39.15
N GLN A 903 -0.07 -1.13 -39.75
CA GLN A 903 -1.43 -0.78 -40.19
C GLN A 903 -2.33 -0.37 -39.04
N ASP A 904 -2.25 -1.08 -37.91
CA ASP A 904 -3.00 -0.74 -36.70
C ASP A 904 -2.58 0.64 -36.15
N LEU A 905 -1.27 0.94 -36.14
CA LEU A 905 -0.76 2.25 -35.75
C LEU A 905 -1.22 3.36 -36.72
N VAL A 906 -1.23 3.12 -38.03
CA VAL A 906 -1.76 4.07 -39.02
C VAL A 906 -3.26 4.31 -38.80
N HIS A 907 -4.02 3.27 -38.44
CA HIS A 907 -5.43 3.44 -38.11
C HIS A 907 -5.63 4.30 -36.85
N ILE A 908 -4.82 4.07 -35.81
CA ILE A 908 -4.84 4.92 -34.61
C ILE A 908 -4.45 6.36 -34.94
N GLN A 909 -3.47 6.58 -35.82
CA GLN A 909 -3.09 7.90 -36.30
C GLN A 909 -4.28 8.62 -36.98
N GLN A 910 -5.07 7.91 -37.77
CA GLN A 910 -6.29 8.47 -38.36
C GLN A 910 -7.31 8.89 -37.30
N VAL A 911 -7.54 8.05 -36.28
CA VAL A 911 -8.44 8.38 -35.15
C VAL A 911 -7.98 9.66 -34.44
N ILE A 912 -6.67 9.81 -34.20
CA ILE A 912 -6.11 11.03 -33.60
C ILE A 912 -6.36 12.25 -34.50
N GLN A 913 -6.17 12.13 -35.82
CA GLN A 913 -6.43 13.22 -36.76
C GLN A 913 -7.91 13.63 -36.78
N ASP A 914 -8.82 12.66 -36.77
CA ASP A 914 -10.27 12.89 -36.79
C ASP A 914 -10.73 13.67 -35.55
N HIS A 915 -10.09 13.46 -34.40
CA HIS A 915 -10.43 14.11 -33.13
C HIS A 915 -9.58 15.35 -32.79
N GLN A 916 -8.64 15.76 -33.65
CA GLN A 916 -7.83 16.98 -33.44
C GLN A 916 -8.71 18.23 -33.31
N VAL A 917 -9.78 18.31 -34.11
CA VAL A 917 -10.73 19.44 -34.10
C VAL A 917 -11.42 19.60 -32.74
N LEU A 918 -11.69 18.49 -32.04
CA LEU A 918 -12.29 18.51 -30.71
C LEU A 918 -11.37 19.21 -29.70
N ILE A 919 -10.08 18.86 -29.70
CA ILE A 919 -9.08 19.43 -28.79
C ILE A 919 -8.81 20.91 -29.10
N ASP A 920 -8.72 21.26 -30.39
CA ASP A 920 -8.53 22.65 -30.79
C ASP A 920 -9.70 23.54 -30.35
N LYS A 921 -10.93 23.04 -30.54
CA LYS A 921 -12.15 23.72 -30.07
C LYS A 921 -12.19 23.85 -28.54
N LEU A 922 -11.81 22.80 -27.81
CA LEU A 922 -11.74 22.84 -26.34
C LEU A 922 -10.77 23.94 -25.86
N LEU A 923 -9.61 24.07 -26.49
CA LEU A 923 -8.62 25.09 -26.15
C LEU A 923 -9.10 26.51 -26.47
N GLU A 924 -9.86 26.68 -27.55
CA GLU A 924 -10.50 27.95 -27.89
C GLU A 924 -11.58 28.33 -26.88
N GLU A 925 -12.50 27.42 -26.57
CA GLU A 925 -13.58 27.69 -25.62
C GLU A 925 -13.07 27.95 -24.20
N CYS A 926 -12.00 27.27 -23.79
CA CYS A 926 -11.36 27.52 -22.49
C CYS A 926 -10.83 28.98 -22.38
N ARG A 927 -10.26 29.52 -23.47
CA ARG A 927 -9.87 30.94 -23.54
C ARG A 927 -11.09 31.87 -23.52
N ASN A 928 -12.17 31.48 -24.20
CA ASN A 928 -13.43 32.23 -24.19
C ASN A 928 -14.03 32.31 -22.77
N VAL A 929 -14.00 31.21 -22.00
CA VAL A 929 -14.43 31.19 -20.59
C VAL A 929 -13.64 32.21 -19.78
N ARG A 930 -12.30 32.24 -19.87
CA ARG A 930 -11.49 33.24 -19.15
C ARG A 930 -11.89 34.67 -19.53
N SER A 931 -12.05 34.95 -20.82
CA SER A 931 -12.48 36.27 -21.32
C SER A 931 -13.85 36.69 -20.75
N LEU A 932 -14.83 35.79 -20.77
CA LEU A 932 -16.19 36.03 -20.29
C LEU A 932 -16.26 36.15 -18.75
N VAL A 933 -15.41 35.43 -18.01
CA VAL A 933 -15.30 35.54 -16.55
C VAL A 933 -14.73 36.89 -16.15
N VAL A 934 -13.67 37.36 -16.82
CA VAL A 934 -13.09 38.70 -16.56
C VAL A 934 -14.12 39.80 -16.85
N ARG A 935 -14.90 39.66 -17.94
CA ARG A 935 -15.97 40.61 -18.29
C ARG A 935 -17.14 40.61 -17.30
N SER A 936 -17.51 39.45 -16.76
CA SER A 936 -18.61 39.31 -15.79
C SER A 936 -18.20 39.57 -14.33
N ARG A 937 -16.90 39.52 -14.01
CA ARG A 937 -16.34 39.76 -12.65
C ARG A 937 -15.25 40.85 -12.65
N PRO A 938 -15.53 42.08 -13.12
CA PRO A 938 -14.51 43.12 -13.33
C PRO A 938 -13.80 43.60 -12.04
N THR A 939 -14.39 43.35 -10.87
CA THR A 939 -13.83 43.73 -9.56
C THR A 939 -12.83 42.72 -9.00
N GLN A 940 -12.81 41.49 -9.52
CA GLN A 940 -11.88 40.44 -9.11
C GLN A 940 -10.64 40.45 -10.01
N LYS A 941 -9.44 40.45 -9.40
CA LYS A 941 -8.17 40.38 -10.13
C LYS A 941 -7.67 38.95 -10.36
N ILE A 942 -8.16 37.99 -9.58
CA ILE A 942 -7.71 36.59 -9.57
C ILE A 942 -8.97 35.71 -9.65
N HIS A 943 -8.91 34.64 -10.46
CA HIS A 943 -10.03 33.73 -10.70
C HIS A 943 -9.59 32.26 -10.50
N PRO A 944 -9.45 31.79 -9.24
CA PRO A 944 -8.91 30.46 -8.95
C PRO A 944 -9.74 29.30 -9.53
N ASP A 945 -11.04 29.52 -9.74
CA ASP A 945 -11.95 28.54 -10.36
C ASP A 945 -11.65 28.35 -11.85
N VAL A 946 -11.34 29.44 -12.58
CA VAL A 946 -10.87 29.39 -13.97
C VAL A 946 -9.47 28.81 -14.06
N ASP A 947 -8.56 29.21 -13.15
CA ASP A 947 -7.18 28.71 -13.13
C ASP A 947 -7.15 27.18 -12.99
N LYS A 948 -8.04 26.62 -12.16
CA LYS A 948 -8.22 25.17 -12.05
C LYS A 948 -8.82 24.54 -13.30
N LEU A 949 -9.77 25.19 -13.98
CA LEU A 949 -10.35 24.66 -15.21
C LEU A 949 -9.31 24.60 -16.34
N GLU A 950 -8.47 25.64 -16.46
CA GLU A 950 -7.35 25.67 -17.40
C GLU A 950 -6.27 24.63 -17.07
N GLU A 951 -6.05 24.34 -15.79
CA GLU A 951 -5.18 23.24 -15.36
C GLU A 951 -5.68 21.88 -15.87
N ASP A 952 -6.98 21.62 -15.77
CA ASP A 952 -7.56 20.35 -16.22
C ASP A 952 -7.48 20.21 -17.75
N VAL A 953 -7.80 21.28 -18.50
CA VAL A 953 -7.63 21.32 -19.96
C VAL A 953 -6.16 21.13 -20.35
N ARG A 954 -5.23 21.73 -19.62
CA ARG A 954 -3.79 21.58 -19.89
C ARG A 954 -3.31 20.16 -19.61
N LYS A 955 -3.75 19.50 -18.54
CA LYS A 955 -3.42 18.10 -18.28
C LYS A 955 -3.90 17.19 -19.41
N LEU A 956 -5.13 17.40 -19.88
CA LEU A 956 -5.68 16.67 -21.03
C LEU A 956 -4.86 16.93 -22.30
N ARG A 957 -4.49 18.19 -22.55
CA ARG A 957 -3.62 18.56 -23.68
C ARG A 957 -2.26 17.88 -23.64
N MET A 958 -1.63 17.78 -22.46
CA MET A 958 -0.34 17.07 -22.31
C MET A 958 -0.48 15.58 -22.63
N ARG A 959 -1.58 14.94 -22.21
CA ARG A 959 -1.87 13.54 -22.56
C ARG A 959 -2.10 13.38 -24.07
N TRP A 960 -2.84 14.31 -24.69
CA TRP A 960 -3.04 14.35 -26.15
C TRP A 960 -1.71 14.47 -26.91
N GLU A 961 -0.83 15.39 -26.49
CA GLU A 961 0.50 15.55 -27.12
C GLU A 961 1.39 14.30 -26.96
N ASN A 962 1.28 13.61 -25.81
CA ASN A 962 1.99 12.36 -25.57
C ASN A 962 1.53 11.25 -26.53
N ILE A 963 0.22 11.02 -26.69
CA ILE A 963 -0.27 10.00 -27.64
C ILE A 963 0.12 10.35 -29.10
N CYS A 964 0.12 11.63 -29.47
CA CYS A 964 0.60 12.10 -30.77
C CYS A 964 2.10 11.83 -30.98
N SER A 965 2.92 12.01 -29.95
CA SER A 965 4.35 11.71 -30.03
C SER A 965 4.62 10.21 -30.10
N GLN A 966 3.91 9.42 -29.29
CA GLN A 966 4.00 7.95 -29.28
C GLN A 966 3.62 7.34 -30.63
N ILE A 967 2.55 7.82 -31.27
CA ILE A 967 2.14 7.27 -32.56
C ILE A 967 3.18 7.55 -33.66
N ILE A 968 3.74 8.76 -33.70
CA ILE A 968 4.76 9.15 -34.67
C ILE A 968 6.02 8.31 -34.51
N GLU A 969 6.49 8.15 -33.28
CA GLU A 969 7.70 7.39 -32.98
C GLU A 969 7.53 5.90 -33.32
N ARG A 970 6.41 5.29 -32.94
CA ARG A 970 6.15 3.87 -33.19
C ARG A 970 5.98 3.54 -34.67
N ILE A 971 5.26 4.38 -35.44
CA ILE A 971 5.16 4.20 -36.90
C ILE A 971 6.55 4.24 -37.53
N ARG A 972 7.37 5.24 -37.18
CA ARG A 972 8.73 5.38 -37.69
C ARG A 972 9.61 4.16 -37.35
N SER A 973 9.50 3.65 -36.13
CA SER A 973 10.27 2.49 -35.68
C SER A 973 9.83 1.21 -36.40
N CYS A 974 8.52 0.99 -36.58
CA CYS A 974 8.00 -0.11 -37.39
C CYS A 974 8.48 -0.04 -38.85
N GLU A 975 8.46 1.13 -39.48
CA GLU A 975 8.96 1.30 -40.86
C GLU A 975 10.46 1.01 -40.97
N ALA A 976 11.25 1.51 -40.02
CA ALA A 976 12.69 1.25 -39.97
C ALA A 976 12.98 -0.24 -39.75
N ALA A 977 12.25 -0.87 -38.84
CA ALA A 977 12.36 -2.30 -38.55
C ALA A 977 11.95 -3.16 -39.74
N SER A 978 10.87 -2.82 -40.46
CA SER A 978 10.44 -3.55 -41.66
C SER A 978 11.54 -3.54 -42.73
N SER A 979 12.12 -2.37 -43.00
CA SER A 979 13.22 -2.27 -43.97
C SER A 979 14.48 -3.04 -43.54
N LEU A 980 14.78 -3.07 -42.24
CA LEU A 980 15.93 -3.81 -41.71
C LEU A 980 15.70 -5.32 -41.72
N LEU A 981 14.50 -5.77 -41.33
CA LEU A 981 14.13 -7.16 -41.26
C LEU A 981 14.04 -7.79 -42.66
N GLU A 982 13.49 -7.08 -43.65
CA GLU A 982 13.44 -7.52 -45.04
C GLU A 982 14.86 -7.77 -45.60
N LYS A 983 15.77 -6.80 -45.39
CA LYS A 983 17.18 -6.92 -45.79
C LYS A 983 17.90 -8.04 -45.03
N TYR A 984 17.61 -8.20 -43.74
CA TYR A 984 18.19 -9.26 -42.93
C TYR A 984 17.75 -10.64 -43.41
N ARG A 985 16.44 -10.87 -43.57
CA ARG A 985 15.87 -12.15 -44.03
C ARG A 985 16.40 -12.53 -45.40
N GLN A 986 16.48 -11.58 -46.34
CA GLN A 986 17.07 -11.82 -47.66
C GLN A 986 18.52 -12.28 -47.55
N ASN A 987 19.38 -11.51 -46.86
CA ASN A 987 20.80 -11.83 -46.79
C ASN A 987 21.08 -13.10 -45.97
N ALA A 988 20.31 -13.34 -44.90
CA ALA A 988 20.47 -14.52 -44.05
C ALA A 988 20.06 -15.80 -44.77
N GLU A 989 18.98 -15.77 -45.56
CA GLU A 989 18.54 -16.93 -46.33
C GLU A 989 19.53 -17.27 -47.45
N GLU A 990 20.06 -16.26 -48.16
CA GLU A 990 21.10 -16.44 -49.18
C GLU A 990 22.34 -17.14 -48.59
N GLU A 991 22.83 -16.71 -47.42
CA GLU A 991 24.01 -17.32 -46.81
C GLU A 991 23.71 -18.67 -46.15
N LYS A 992 22.51 -18.89 -45.61
CA LYS A 992 22.09 -20.18 -45.05
C LYS A 992 22.02 -21.28 -46.11
N ILE A 993 21.50 -20.97 -47.30
CA ILE A 993 21.49 -21.89 -48.46
C ILE A 993 22.93 -22.28 -48.82
N GLU A 994 23.85 -21.31 -48.82
CA GLU A 994 25.26 -21.56 -49.12
C GLU A 994 25.96 -22.39 -48.03
N MET A 995 25.68 -22.14 -46.74
CA MET A 995 26.21 -22.98 -45.65
C MET A 995 25.71 -24.42 -45.74
N GLN A 996 24.43 -24.63 -46.04
CA GLN A 996 23.87 -25.96 -46.27
C GLN A 996 24.52 -26.66 -47.46
N ARG A 997 24.83 -25.92 -48.54
CA ARG A 997 25.56 -26.45 -49.69
C ARG A 997 26.94 -26.98 -49.28
N PHE A 998 27.72 -26.20 -48.52
CA PHE A 998 29.04 -26.63 -48.02
C PHE A 998 28.94 -27.85 -47.09
N GLU A 999 27.96 -27.89 -46.17
CA GLU A 999 27.72 -29.05 -45.30
C GLU A 999 27.39 -30.32 -46.09
N ASN A 1000 26.54 -30.21 -47.11
CA ASN A 1000 26.18 -31.35 -47.95
C ASN A 1000 27.38 -31.86 -48.75
N GLU A 1001 28.22 -30.95 -49.26
CA GLU A 1001 29.47 -31.31 -49.94
C GLU A 1001 30.44 -32.02 -48.99
N LEU A 1002 30.60 -31.54 -47.75
CA LEU A 1002 31.36 -32.21 -46.68
C LEU A 1002 30.81 -33.60 -46.33
N ARG A 1003 29.48 -33.75 -46.20
CA ARG A 1003 28.87 -35.06 -45.89
C ARG A 1003 29.08 -36.09 -47.01
N SER A 1004 29.23 -35.65 -48.25
CA SER A 1004 29.43 -36.52 -49.41
C SER A 1004 30.87 -37.06 -49.54
N GLN A 1005 31.83 -36.51 -48.81
CA GLN A 1005 33.25 -36.86 -48.90
C GLN A 1005 33.65 -38.00 -47.96
N LYS A 1006 34.45 -38.94 -48.46
CA LYS A 1006 35.05 -40.05 -47.68
C LYS A 1006 36.58 -39.89 -47.62
N ILE A 1007 37.12 -39.80 -46.40
CA ILE A 1007 38.55 -39.53 -46.16
C ILE A 1007 39.31 -40.80 -45.69
N GLU A 1008 38.58 -41.83 -45.27
CA GLU A 1008 39.14 -43.01 -44.58
C GLU A 1008 39.83 -44.01 -45.53
N ASP A 1009 39.48 -44.03 -46.83
CA ASP A 1009 39.94 -45.03 -47.80
C ASP A 1009 40.81 -44.48 -48.95
N LEU A 1010 41.27 -43.22 -48.87
CA LEU A 1010 41.99 -42.55 -49.97
C LEU A 1010 43.44 -43.03 -50.10
N GLY A 1011 43.90 -43.27 -51.33
CA GLY A 1011 45.32 -43.46 -51.64
C GLY A 1011 46.11 -42.13 -51.69
N PRO A 1012 47.45 -42.15 -51.73
CA PRO A 1012 48.27 -40.93 -51.63
C PRO A 1012 47.98 -39.87 -52.72
N SER A 1013 47.77 -40.30 -53.97
CA SER A 1013 47.47 -39.39 -55.08
C SER A 1013 46.03 -38.85 -55.03
N GLU A 1014 45.09 -39.61 -54.47
CA GLU A 1014 43.69 -39.21 -54.32
C GLU A 1014 43.52 -38.27 -53.12
N ALA A 1015 44.29 -38.50 -52.05
CA ALA A 1015 44.35 -37.65 -50.87
C ALA A 1015 44.94 -36.26 -51.18
N GLU A 1016 45.91 -36.15 -52.08
CA GLU A 1016 46.47 -34.86 -52.53
C GLU A 1016 45.43 -34.04 -53.33
N LEU A 1017 44.72 -34.68 -54.26
CA LEU A 1017 43.62 -34.06 -55.02
C LEU A 1017 42.46 -33.60 -54.12
N GLU A 1018 42.09 -34.43 -53.14
CA GLU A 1018 41.02 -34.11 -52.20
C GLU A 1018 41.42 -32.99 -51.22
N ALA A 1019 42.70 -32.94 -50.81
CA ALA A 1019 43.23 -31.84 -49.99
C ALA A 1019 43.24 -30.50 -50.75
N GLU A 1020 43.52 -30.52 -52.05
CA GLU A 1020 43.45 -29.33 -52.92
C GLU A 1020 41.99 -28.86 -53.09
N ARG A 1021 41.05 -29.79 -53.31
CA ARG A 1021 39.61 -29.49 -53.36
C ARG A 1021 39.09 -28.90 -52.04
N LEU A 1022 39.47 -29.50 -50.90
CA LEU A 1022 39.09 -28.98 -49.57
C LEU A 1022 39.71 -27.61 -49.30
N ARG A 1023 40.94 -27.34 -49.79
CA ARG A 1023 41.56 -26.01 -49.72
C ARG A 1023 40.79 -24.99 -50.53
N ASP A 1024 40.39 -25.31 -51.75
CA ASP A 1024 39.59 -24.40 -52.58
C ASP A 1024 38.23 -24.10 -51.92
N MET A 1025 37.63 -25.10 -51.30
CA MET A 1025 36.41 -24.95 -50.50
C MET A 1025 36.65 -24.07 -49.26
N TYR A 1026 37.79 -24.22 -48.58
CA TYR A 1026 38.19 -23.37 -47.47
C TYR A 1026 38.43 -21.91 -47.91
N ILE A 1027 39.03 -21.68 -49.06
CA ILE A 1027 39.20 -20.33 -49.60
C ILE A 1027 37.83 -19.70 -49.87
N GLN A 1028 36.89 -20.47 -50.43
CA GLN A 1028 35.52 -20.02 -50.65
C GLN A 1028 34.80 -19.69 -49.32
N ILE A 1029 34.92 -20.52 -48.27
CA ILE A 1029 34.30 -20.21 -46.96
C ILE A 1029 34.91 -18.97 -46.30
N VAL A 1030 36.22 -18.75 -46.46
CA VAL A 1030 36.89 -17.54 -45.96
C VAL A 1030 36.41 -16.29 -46.71
N GLN A 1031 36.19 -16.39 -48.03
CA GLN A 1031 35.65 -15.29 -48.83
C GLN A 1031 34.19 -14.93 -48.47
N LYS A 1032 33.45 -15.83 -47.82
CA LYS A 1032 32.10 -15.55 -47.32
C LYS A 1032 32.08 -14.74 -46.02
N LYS A 1033 33.20 -14.67 -45.29
CA LYS A 1033 33.30 -13.95 -44.01
C LYS A 1033 32.71 -12.53 -44.05
N PRO A 1034 33.02 -11.65 -45.03
CA PRO A 1034 32.47 -10.30 -45.07
C PRO A 1034 30.95 -10.26 -45.28
N LYS A 1035 30.38 -11.27 -45.96
CA LYS A 1035 28.93 -11.36 -46.17
C LYS A 1035 28.21 -11.76 -44.89
N ILE A 1036 28.74 -12.74 -44.16
CA ILE A 1036 28.25 -13.13 -42.82
C ILE A 1036 28.35 -11.94 -41.85
N GLU A 1037 29.45 -11.20 -41.86
CA GLU A 1037 29.59 -9.95 -41.08
C GLU A 1037 28.57 -8.88 -41.52
N GLY A 1038 28.22 -8.83 -42.80
CA GLY A 1038 27.14 -8.01 -43.33
C GLY A 1038 25.76 -8.39 -42.78
N VAL A 1039 25.42 -9.69 -42.77
CA VAL A 1039 24.18 -10.22 -42.15
C VAL A 1039 24.13 -9.85 -40.66
N ASN A 1040 25.23 -10.07 -39.94
CA ASN A 1040 25.38 -9.71 -38.52
C ASN A 1040 25.15 -8.21 -38.30
N THR A 1041 25.65 -7.35 -39.19
CA THR A 1041 25.50 -5.90 -39.07
C THR A 1041 24.05 -5.45 -39.25
N VAL A 1042 23.33 -6.00 -40.24
CA VAL A 1042 21.91 -5.66 -40.48
C VAL A 1042 21.03 -6.22 -39.37
N GLY A 1043 21.24 -7.49 -38.98
CA GLY A 1043 20.50 -8.10 -37.87
C GLY A 1043 20.75 -7.39 -36.54
N ALA A 1044 21.99 -6.97 -36.25
CA ALA A 1044 22.30 -6.17 -35.05
C ALA A 1044 21.64 -4.77 -35.07
N ARG A 1045 21.44 -4.16 -36.25
CA ARG A 1045 20.66 -2.91 -36.38
C ARG A 1045 19.19 -3.14 -36.07
N PHE A 1046 18.58 -4.20 -36.61
CA PHE A 1046 17.21 -4.60 -36.28
C PHE A 1046 17.04 -4.84 -34.77
N ILE A 1047 17.94 -5.63 -34.15
CA ILE A 1047 17.91 -5.92 -32.71
C ILE A 1047 17.95 -4.63 -31.89
N ARG A 1048 18.77 -3.65 -32.29
CA ARG A 1048 18.81 -2.35 -31.59
C ARG A 1048 17.51 -1.57 -31.72
N GLU A 1049 16.93 -1.53 -32.91
CA GLU A 1049 15.64 -0.86 -33.15
C GLU A 1049 14.53 -1.52 -32.32
N ALA A 1050 14.45 -2.85 -32.35
CA ALA A 1050 13.50 -3.64 -31.56
C ALA A 1050 13.66 -3.41 -30.04
N LYS A 1051 14.91 -3.37 -29.54
CA LYS A 1051 15.20 -3.04 -28.14
C LYS A 1051 14.71 -1.66 -27.74
N MET A 1052 14.93 -0.66 -28.60
CA MET A 1052 14.48 0.71 -28.33
C MET A 1052 12.97 0.80 -28.33
N TYR A 1053 12.30 0.16 -29.29
CA TYR A 1053 10.84 0.07 -29.34
C TYR A 1053 10.27 -0.58 -28.08
N ASP A 1054 10.80 -1.75 -27.70
CA ASP A 1054 10.33 -2.51 -26.52
C ASP A 1054 10.54 -1.73 -25.21
N ALA A 1055 11.67 -1.01 -25.08
CA ALA A 1055 11.96 -0.17 -23.93
C ALA A 1055 11.02 1.03 -23.85
N ASN A 1056 10.76 1.72 -24.96
CA ASN A 1056 9.83 2.85 -25.03
C ASN A 1056 8.39 2.40 -24.75
N LEU A 1057 8.00 1.21 -25.21
CA LEU A 1057 6.71 0.59 -24.91
C LEU A 1057 6.55 0.30 -23.41
N ALA A 1058 7.59 -0.25 -22.77
CA ALA A 1058 7.58 -0.51 -21.33
C ALA A 1058 7.50 0.79 -20.53
N GLN A 1059 8.30 1.80 -20.88
CA GLN A 1059 8.28 3.12 -20.24
C GLN A 1059 6.91 3.81 -20.40
N TYR A 1060 6.28 3.67 -21.57
CA TYR A 1060 4.93 4.19 -21.80
C TYR A 1060 3.88 3.52 -20.91
N ARG A 1061 3.95 2.19 -20.73
CA ARG A 1061 3.04 1.46 -19.83
C ARG A 1061 3.22 1.88 -18.38
N GLU A 1062 4.45 1.95 -17.90
CA GLU A 1062 4.79 2.40 -16.54
C GLU A 1062 4.30 3.83 -16.31
N GLY A 1063 4.54 4.75 -17.25
CA GLY A 1063 4.06 6.12 -17.17
C GLY A 1063 2.53 6.28 -17.24
N LEU A 1064 1.79 5.26 -17.68
CA LEU A 1064 0.33 5.24 -17.70
C LEU A 1064 -0.29 4.67 -16.41
N GLU A 1065 0.48 4.01 -15.53
CA GLU A 1065 -0.05 3.45 -14.28
C GLU A 1065 -0.61 4.54 -13.35
N ASP A 1066 0.00 5.72 -13.35
CA ASP A 1066 -0.47 6.89 -12.58
C ASP A 1066 -1.83 7.42 -13.07
N VAL A 1067 -2.14 7.21 -14.35
CA VAL A 1067 -3.40 7.66 -14.99
C VAL A 1067 -4.46 6.56 -14.97
N HIS A 1068 -4.03 5.29 -15.12
CA HIS A 1068 -4.87 4.10 -15.11
C HIS A 1068 -4.34 3.08 -14.10
N PRO A 1069 -4.67 3.22 -12.79
CA PRO A 1069 -4.12 2.36 -11.73
C PRO A 1069 -4.46 0.86 -11.87
N SER A 1070 -5.41 0.52 -12.74
CA SER A 1070 -5.82 -0.86 -13.05
C SER A 1070 -5.42 -1.30 -14.48
N LEU A 1071 -4.47 -0.61 -15.11
CA LEU A 1071 -4.01 -0.89 -16.48
C LEU A 1071 -3.62 -2.37 -16.65
N ASP A 1072 -2.91 -2.91 -15.68
CA ASP A 1072 -2.46 -4.30 -15.63
C ASP A 1072 -3.61 -5.33 -15.66
N ALA A 1073 -4.76 -4.99 -15.08
CA ALA A 1073 -5.95 -5.83 -15.08
C ALA A 1073 -6.73 -5.77 -16.41
N SER A 1074 -6.71 -4.60 -17.06
CA SER A 1074 -7.34 -4.38 -18.36
C SER A 1074 -6.56 -5.07 -19.49
N LEU A 1075 -5.22 -5.07 -19.43
CA LEU A 1075 -4.34 -5.67 -20.45
C LEU A 1075 -4.30 -7.22 -20.39
N LYS A 1076 -4.45 -7.82 -19.20
CA LYS A 1076 -4.35 -9.30 -19.01
C LYS A 1076 -5.50 -10.12 -19.61
N LYS A 1077 -6.53 -9.49 -20.19
CA LYS A 1077 -7.68 -10.20 -20.76
C LYS A 1077 -7.47 -10.71 -22.18
N ASN A 1078 -6.47 -10.24 -22.92
CA ASN A 1078 -6.23 -10.68 -24.29
C ASN A 1078 -4.72 -10.85 -24.54
N LEU A 1079 -4.36 -11.96 -25.20
CA LEU A 1079 -3.10 -12.26 -25.88
C LEU A 1079 -2.14 -13.25 -25.19
N LYS A 1080 -1.80 -14.30 -25.94
CA LYS A 1080 -0.61 -15.13 -25.73
C LYS A 1080 0.61 -14.23 -25.96
N GLN A 1081 1.49 -14.06 -24.96
CA GLN A 1081 2.76 -13.37 -25.16
C GLN A 1081 3.58 -14.09 -26.24
N LYS A 1082 3.78 -13.44 -27.40
CA LYS A 1082 4.76 -13.88 -28.39
C LYS A 1082 6.16 -13.51 -27.89
N SER A 1083 7.17 -14.33 -28.21
CA SER A 1083 8.56 -14.06 -27.86
C SER A 1083 9.06 -12.75 -28.51
N PRO A 1084 9.90 -11.95 -27.83
CA PRO A 1084 10.42 -10.71 -28.41
C PRO A 1084 11.20 -10.96 -29.71
N GLY A 1085 10.92 -10.20 -30.77
CA GLY A 1085 11.54 -10.41 -32.07
C GLY A 1085 13.06 -10.24 -32.06
N GLN A 1086 13.58 -9.37 -31.18
CA GLN A 1086 15.02 -9.22 -30.95
C GLN A 1086 15.72 -10.51 -30.48
N GLU A 1087 15.08 -11.33 -29.64
CA GLU A 1087 15.66 -12.57 -29.13
C GLU A 1087 15.64 -13.68 -30.20
N ASN A 1088 14.59 -13.70 -31.02
CA ASN A 1088 14.47 -14.60 -32.16
C ASN A 1088 15.58 -14.33 -33.18
N VAL A 1089 15.73 -13.08 -33.62
CA VAL A 1089 16.77 -12.69 -34.59
C VAL A 1089 18.18 -12.89 -34.02
N ALA A 1090 18.40 -12.65 -32.72
CA ALA A 1090 19.68 -12.94 -32.08
C ALA A 1090 20.01 -14.45 -32.12
N ARG A 1091 19.05 -15.32 -31.79
CA ARG A 1091 19.21 -16.77 -31.87
C ARG A 1091 19.49 -17.25 -33.30
N GLU A 1092 18.80 -16.69 -34.29
CA GLU A 1092 19.03 -17.02 -35.70
C GLU A 1092 20.43 -16.61 -36.17
N LEU A 1093 20.90 -15.42 -35.78
CA LEU A 1093 22.28 -14.99 -36.04
C LEU A 1093 23.31 -15.90 -35.37
N ASP A 1094 23.11 -16.26 -34.11
CA ASP A 1094 24.02 -17.16 -33.40
C ASP A 1094 24.08 -18.54 -34.07
N ALA A 1095 22.93 -19.07 -34.51
CA ALA A 1095 22.85 -20.32 -35.25
C ALA A 1095 23.59 -20.23 -36.59
N LEU A 1096 23.40 -19.17 -37.37
CA LEU A 1096 24.10 -18.98 -38.65
C LEU A 1096 25.62 -18.84 -38.45
N ASN A 1097 26.06 -18.10 -37.42
CA ASN A 1097 27.48 -17.96 -37.10
C ASN A 1097 28.09 -19.28 -36.60
N ALA A 1098 27.36 -20.05 -35.80
CA ALA A 1098 27.80 -21.38 -35.36
C ALA A 1098 27.92 -22.33 -36.55
N GLN A 1099 26.97 -22.29 -37.48
CA GLN A 1099 27.01 -23.08 -38.71
C GLN A 1099 28.22 -22.72 -39.59
N TYR A 1100 28.47 -21.42 -39.79
CA TYR A 1100 29.64 -20.92 -40.52
C TYR A 1100 30.96 -21.40 -39.89
N ARG A 1101 31.10 -21.30 -38.55
CA ARG A 1101 32.28 -21.77 -37.82
C ARG A 1101 32.45 -23.28 -37.94
N PHE A 1102 31.38 -24.04 -37.75
CA PHE A 1102 31.39 -25.49 -37.88
C PHE A 1102 31.89 -25.93 -39.26
N VAL A 1103 31.36 -25.33 -40.34
CA VAL A 1103 31.80 -25.64 -41.71
C VAL A 1103 33.29 -25.30 -41.90
N ALA A 1104 33.74 -24.14 -41.43
CA ALA A 1104 35.14 -23.74 -41.55
C ALA A 1104 36.11 -24.65 -40.78
N ASP A 1105 35.77 -24.98 -39.53
CA ASP A 1105 36.57 -25.85 -38.66
C ASP A 1105 36.59 -27.29 -39.18
N GLU A 1106 35.45 -27.82 -39.64
CA GLU A 1106 35.35 -29.18 -40.18
C GLU A 1106 36.16 -29.32 -41.48
N ILE A 1107 36.17 -28.30 -42.36
CA ILE A 1107 37.04 -28.28 -43.54
C ILE A 1107 38.51 -28.30 -43.12
N TYR A 1108 38.89 -27.46 -42.15
CA TYR A 1108 40.26 -27.35 -41.67
C TYR A 1108 40.75 -28.65 -41.03
N ASP A 1109 39.94 -29.25 -40.15
CA ASP A 1109 40.24 -30.51 -39.47
C ASP A 1109 40.40 -31.67 -40.45
N ARG A 1110 39.60 -31.71 -41.51
CA ARG A 1110 39.72 -32.72 -42.57
C ARG A 1110 41.01 -32.56 -43.36
N ILE A 1111 41.39 -31.33 -43.71
CA ILE A 1111 42.69 -31.04 -44.33
C ILE A 1111 43.84 -31.47 -43.40
N ALA A 1112 43.75 -31.16 -42.11
CA ALA A 1112 44.76 -31.53 -41.11
C ALA A 1112 44.87 -33.06 -40.92
N LYS A 1113 43.74 -33.78 -40.92
CA LYS A 1113 43.69 -35.25 -40.85
C LYS A 1113 44.35 -35.90 -42.06
N ILE A 1114 44.08 -35.41 -43.27
CA ILE A 1114 44.75 -35.89 -44.50
C ILE A 1114 46.25 -35.66 -44.39
N PHE A 1115 46.68 -34.46 -44.01
CA PHE A 1115 48.10 -34.13 -43.89
C PHE A 1115 48.84 -34.99 -42.85
N LYS A 1116 48.23 -35.18 -41.68
CA LYS A 1116 48.80 -36.02 -40.60
C LYS A 1116 48.95 -37.49 -41.03
N ARG A 1117 48.02 -38.01 -41.83
CA ARG A 1117 48.04 -39.40 -42.31
C ARG A 1117 49.17 -39.64 -43.31
N PHE A 1118 49.49 -38.67 -44.16
CA PHE A 1118 50.47 -38.83 -45.24
C PHE A 1118 51.81 -38.09 -45.01
N GLN A 1119 52.07 -37.55 -43.81
CA GLN A 1119 53.26 -36.73 -43.50
C GLN A 1119 54.63 -37.42 -43.72
N ASN A 1120 54.65 -38.76 -43.77
CA ASN A 1120 55.87 -39.57 -43.87
C ASN A 1120 56.11 -40.17 -45.27
N GLU A 1121 55.20 -39.93 -46.23
CA GLU A 1121 55.33 -40.49 -47.57
C GLU A 1121 56.15 -39.59 -48.50
N ARG A 1122 57.23 -40.12 -49.09
CA ARG A 1122 58.18 -39.39 -49.96
C ARG A 1122 57.55 -38.78 -51.23
N LYS A 1123 56.31 -39.13 -51.56
CA LYS A 1123 55.55 -38.60 -52.70
C LYS A 1123 54.56 -37.48 -52.35
N PHE A 1124 54.30 -37.23 -51.07
CA PHE A 1124 53.41 -36.16 -50.63
C PHE A 1124 54.23 -34.87 -50.50
N SER A 1125 54.15 -34.00 -51.52
CA SER A 1125 55.04 -32.84 -51.62
C SER A 1125 54.78 -31.84 -50.49
N ARG A 1126 55.80 -31.67 -49.64
CA ARG A 1126 55.78 -30.82 -48.44
C ARG A 1126 55.74 -29.31 -48.70
N ASN A 1127 55.57 -28.88 -49.96
CA ASN A 1127 56.07 -27.59 -50.42
C ASN A 1127 55.03 -26.59 -50.96
N THR A 1128 53.74 -26.69 -50.56
CA THR A 1128 52.76 -25.70 -51.07
C THR A 1128 51.53 -25.44 -50.21
N TYR A 1129 51.51 -25.82 -48.93
CA TYR A 1129 50.21 -25.99 -48.24
C TYR A 1129 50.01 -25.24 -46.90
N LEU A 1130 50.89 -24.32 -46.50
CA LEU A 1130 50.79 -23.60 -45.21
C LEU A 1130 50.92 -22.05 -45.27
N THR A 1131 50.49 -21.43 -46.36
CA THR A 1131 50.17 -19.98 -46.37
C THR A 1131 48.69 -19.75 -46.52
#